data_AF-A0AAD9NF96-F1
#
_entry.id   AF-A0AAD9NF96-F1
#
_cell.length_a   1.000
_cell.length_b   1.000
_cell.length_c   1.000
_cell.angle_alpha   90.00
_cell.angle_beta   90.00
_cell.angle_gamma   90.00
#
_symmetry.space_group_name_H-M   'P 1'
#
loop_
_entity.id
_entity.type
_entity.pdbx_description
1 polymer ?
#
loop_
_entity_poly.entity_id
_entity_poly.type
_entity_poly.pdbx_seq_one_letter_code
_entity_poly.pdbx_strand_id
1 'polypeptide(L)'
;MSDYNTHSEHLVNGCNLVQSLEHDEVMLHNGITMEDHVPKEDISADDLYVHLAEKERDLELAAELGKALLEQNEELKKNHEQVVEEYNAKLEELNEERHKLKLRQTALESEYELTIKELQNDISQLREELQVERSQSQAGNKSQAQIVEHLMLQNDRLTQQLKEAAASEEQLQTQVDTLRHQVNTRKTSIHEHVQQLQMLRDEINLLTERKSEIERRLLAVSEERDILASQLDDAQDRILMLERNEVENQYTIRQQNKELNELREHNESLQQHVETSVSSLSEADTSLLAELEMSDHISDQGPNRCGAAEQHSNVHDNGHFGNLAYFGVNDNFDFGSDEDIECDDEIAMATSTYSIESELNEDDKTSVHSMEYDNLTDELKQEILEVYSQLQRLVLQLKGRNNNWQPVETPTKNGLKPGSLLAVLRELRELTEDIVKHEKLEKSQSDEHNLGILEQQVASLKKELCASQGQLDRFKADLLQKDKLLEKRNQEMTNLAKQLTLHQDEENRLLAERDRIQDEAAGITRDEIIEQVRADRDQAIERSCFDPSVICLKYNSSPLQYDNTLSQKLELELAGVRQDLLCMDEQLLNTIHHKLELSQQLDQWQCDMEDLVSVQVTQKLSEEKGHLSSKPSPSTSTPLKNRPKVKFSLPWR
;
A
#
# COMPACT_ATOMS: atom_id res chain seq x y z
N MET A 1 -46.96 47.87 33.12
CA MET A 1 -47.20 47.28 34.45
C MET A 1 -46.60 48.28 35.44
N SER A 2 -47.13 49.49 35.56
CA SER A 2 -48.52 49.85 35.90
C SER A 2 -48.89 49.27 37.26
N ASP A 3 -48.97 50.20 38.21
CA ASP A 3 -49.83 50.21 39.39
C ASP A 3 -49.44 49.30 40.55
N TYR A 4 -48.68 49.87 41.49
CA TYR A 4 -49.02 49.79 42.92
C TYR A 4 -48.77 51.15 43.56
N ASN A 5 -49.81 51.98 43.46
CA ASN A 5 -50.00 53.19 44.24
C ASN A 5 -50.60 52.82 45.60
N THR A 6 -50.44 53.74 46.55
CA THR A 6 -51.17 53.86 47.82
C THR A 6 -50.93 52.79 48.87
N HIS A 7 -50.11 53.12 49.88
CA HIS A 7 -50.45 53.10 51.31
C HIS A 7 -49.17 53.34 52.13
N SER A 8 -48.84 54.60 52.45
CA SER A 8 -48.17 54.97 53.72
C SER A 8 -47.88 56.48 53.77
N GLU A 9 -48.93 57.30 53.72
CA GLU A 9 -48.85 58.70 54.17
C GLU A 9 -49.93 58.91 55.24
N HIS A 10 -49.66 58.50 56.47
CA HIS A 10 -50.35 58.97 57.66
C HIS A 10 -49.51 58.61 58.89
N LEU A 11 -48.51 59.43 59.22
CA LEU A 11 -47.93 59.53 60.57
C LEU A 11 -47.02 60.76 60.69
N VAL A 12 -47.55 61.92 60.28
CA VAL A 12 -47.07 63.21 60.76
C VAL A 12 -48.31 63.98 61.15
N ASN A 13 -48.67 63.93 62.44
CA ASN A 13 -49.46 64.92 63.16
C ASN A 13 -49.61 64.44 64.60
N GLY A 14 -48.52 64.59 65.36
CA GLY A 14 -48.47 64.40 66.81
C GLY A 14 -47.85 65.63 67.46
N CYS A 15 -48.35 66.81 67.10
CA CYS A 15 -48.05 68.09 67.75
C CYS A 15 -49.18 69.04 67.39
N ASN A 16 -50.25 69.03 68.19
CA ASN A 16 -51.18 70.15 68.40
C ASN A 16 -52.22 69.72 69.44
N LEU A 17 -51.84 69.80 70.71
CA LEU A 17 -52.79 69.88 71.80
C LEU A 17 -52.26 70.84 72.87
N VAL A 18 -52.17 72.13 72.51
CA VAL A 18 -51.98 73.24 73.48
C VAL A 18 -52.99 74.38 73.23
N GLN A 19 -54.13 74.10 72.60
CA GLN A 19 -55.21 75.09 72.54
C GLN A 19 -56.53 74.42 72.85
N SER A 20 -56.85 74.31 74.14
CA SER A 20 -58.21 74.20 74.69
C SER A 20 -58.15 74.14 76.22
N LEU A 21 -57.76 75.23 76.87
CA LEU A 21 -58.12 75.54 78.26
C LEU A 21 -58.37 77.05 78.42
N GLU A 22 -59.10 77.62 77.46
CA GLU A 22 -59.84 78.87 77.62
C GLU A 22 -61.25 78.59 77.12
N HIS A 23 -62.12 78.17 78.04
CA HIS A 23 -63.58 78.35 78.00
C HIS A 23 -64.14 77.49 79.14
N ASP A 24 -64.40 78.14 80.28
CA ASP A 24 -65.59 77.92 81.11
C ASP A 24 -65.65 79.04 82.16
N GLU A 25 -65.79 80.27 81.66
CA GLU A 25 -66.51 81.33 82.37
C GLU A 25 -68.01 81.04 82.21
N VAL A 26 -68.60 80.34 83.19
CA VAL A 26 -70.06 80.24 83.32
C VAL A 26 -70.46 80.60 84.75
N MET A 27 -70.79 81.89 84.90
CA MET A 27 -72.00 82.40 85.55
C MET A 27 -72.62 81.53 86.64
N LEU A 28 -72.28 81.82 87.90
CA LEU A 28 -73.20 81.66 89.03
C LEU A 28 -73.34 82.99 89.77
N HIS A 29 -74.27 83.79 89.24
CA HIS A 29 -74.79 85.00 89.84
C HIS A 29 -75.89 84.62 90.85
N ASN A 30 -75.51 84.12 92.03
CA ASN A 30 -76.45 83.96 93.13
C ASN A 30 -76.36 85.17 94.05
N GLY A 31 -77.32 86.08 93.87
CA GLY A 31 -77.55 87.21 94.76
C GLY A 31 -77.89 86.72 96.16
N ILE A 32 -77.09 87.16 97.13
CA ILE A 32 -77.51 87.25 98.52
C ILE A 32 -77.93 88.69 98.74
N THR A 33 -79.25 88.89 98.79
CA THR A 33 -79.91 90.07 99.33
C THR A 33 -79.54 90.20 100.81
N MET A 34 -78.66 91.13 101.18
CA MET A 34 -78.63 91.65 102.54
C MET A 34 -79.61 92.84 102.58
N GLU A 35 -80.85 92.55 102.99
CA GLU A 35 -81.77 93.56 103.49
C GLU A 35 -81.28 94.11 104.83
N ASP A 36 -81.58 95.39 105.01
CA ASP A 36 -81.25 96.25 106.14
C ASP A 36 -81.47 95.62 107.52
N HIS A 37 -80.46 95.73 108.37
CA HIS A 37 -80.71 96.13 109.75
C HIS A 37 -79.55 96.99 110.23
N VAL A 38 -79.78 98.30 110.22
CA VAL A 38 -79.05 99.26 111.06
C VAL A 38 -79.75 99.24 112.42
N PRO A 39 -79.16 98.65 113.49
CA PRO A 39 -79.62 98.92 114.84
C PRO A 39 -79.05 100.29 115.23
N LYS A 40 -79.91 101.31 115.22
CA LYS A 40 -79.71 102.48 116.08
C LYS A 40 -80.04 102.03 117.50
N GLU A 41 -79.07 101.45 118.17
CA GLU A 41 -79.07 101.32 119.62
C GLU A 41 -77.88 102.14 120.11
N ASP A 42 -78.10 102.98 121.12
CA ASP A 42 -77.04 103.69 121.82
C ASP A 42 -76.18 102.65 122.55
N ILE A 43 -75.21 102.08 121.84
CA ILE A 43 -74.28 101.09 122.36
C ILE A 43 -73.35 101.83 123.33
N SER A 44 -73.45 101.49 124.62
CA SER A 44 -72.49 101.87 125.65
C SER A 44 -71.08 101.54 125.14
N ALA A 45 -70.09 102.44 125.34
CA ALA A 45 -68.74 102.27 124.80
C ALA A 45 -68.17 100.85 125.01
N ASP A 46 -68.50 100.21 126.14
CA ASP A 46 -68.10 98.83 126.49
C ASP A 46 -68.64 97.74 125.55
N ASP A 47 -69.89 97.83 125.08
CA ASP A 47 -70.47 96.86 124.14
C ASP A 47 -69.89 97.04 122.71
N LEU A 48 -69.50 98.27 122.37
CA LEU A 48 -68.78 98.57 121.13
C LEU A 48 -67.36 97.96 121.16
N TYR A 49 -66.70 97.97 122.32
CA TYR A 49 -65.38 97.35 122.50
C TYR A 49 -65.43 95.82 122.43
N VAL A 50 -66.45 95.18 123.02
CA VAL A 50 -66.60 93.71 122.96
C VAL A 50 -66.85 93.25 121.52
N HIS A 51 -67.76 93.94 120.80
CA HIS A 51 -68.07 93.55 119.43
C HIS A 51 -66.92 93.87 118.46
N LEU A 52 -66.14 94.93 118.72
CA LEU A 52 -64.90 95.20 117.99
C LEU A 52 -63.86 94.10 118.23
N ALA A 53 -63.70 93.62 119.47
CA ALA A 53 -62.77 92.53 119.79
C ALA A 53 -63.16 91.18 119.18
N GLU A 54 -64.46 90.88 119.08
CA GLU A 54 -64.96 89.70 118.34
C GLU A 54 -64.67 89.83 116.84
N LYS A 55 -64.88 91.01 116.26
CA LYS A 55 -64.57 91.27 114.84
C LYS A 55 -63.06 91.27 114.56
N GLU A 56 -62.24 91.75 115.49
CA GLU A 56 -60.77 91.64 115.41
C GLU A 56 -60.35 90.17 115.46
N ARG A 57 -60.95 89.35 116.32
CA ARG A 57 -60.70 87.89 116.38
C ARG A 57 -61.15 87.16 115.12
N ASP A 58 -62.31 87.51 114.56
CA ASP A 58 -62.80 86.93 113.30
C ASP A 58 -61.90 87.35 112.11
N LEU A 59 -61.39 88.58 112.10
CA LEU A 59 -60.43 89.06 111.10
C LEU A 59 -59.08 88.34 111.23
N GLU A 60 -58.61 88.12 112.46
CA GLU A 60 -57.41 87.31 112.73
C GLU A 60 -57.60 85.87 112.23
N LEU A 61 -58.70 85.22 112.57
CA LEU A 61 -59.01 83.85 112.11
C LEU A 61 -59.17 83.78 110.58
N ALA A 62 -59.82 84.76 109.95
CA ALA A 62 -59.92 84.83 108.50
C ALA A 62 -58.55 85.04 107.83
N ALA A 63 -57.67 85.83 108.45
CA ALA A 63 -56.29 85.99 108.00
C ALA A 63 -55.46 84.71 108.21
N GLU A 64 -55.64 83.99 109.32
CA GLU A 64 -55.01 82.69 109.58
C GLU A 64 -55.49 81.63 108.58
N LEU A 65 -56.80 81.55 108.28
CA LEU A 65 -57.34 80.68 107.25
C LEU A 65 -56.83 81.07 105.86
N GLY A 66 -56.79 82.38 105.56
CA GLY A 66 -56.21 82.90 104.32
C GLY A 66 -54.73 82.54 104.18
N LYS A 67 -53.98 82.61 105.27
CA LYS A 67 -52.58 82.19 105.32
C LYS A 67 -52.43 80.68 105.11
N ALA A 68 -53.24 79.85 105.77
CA ALA A 68 -53.24 78.40 105.58
C ALA A 68 -53.61 78.02 104.13
N LEU A 69 -54.58 78.71 103.53
CA LEU A 69 -54.94 78.53 102.11
C LEU A 69 -53.85 79.00 101.15
N LEU A 70 -53.13 80.09 101.47
CA LEU A 70 -51.98 80.52 100.68
C LEU A 70 -50.84 79.52 100.77
N GLU A 71 -50.51 79.03 101.97
CA GLU A 71 -49.51 77.99 102.18
C GLU A 71 -49.88 76.70 101.42
N GLN A 72 -51.14 76.26 101.49
CA GLN A 72 -51.61 75.10 100.74
C GLN A 72 -51.56 75.34 99.22
N ASN A 73 -51.90 76.54 98.74
CA ASN A 73 -51.78 76.88 97.32
C ASN A 73 -50.32 76.96 96.87
N GLU A 74 -49.40 77.43 97.71
CA GLU A 74 -47.96 77.42 97.45
C GLU A 74 -47.40 76.00 97.41
N GLU A 75 -47.82 75.12 98.33
CA GLU A 75 -47.46 73.70 98.30
C GLU A 75 -48.03 73.00 97.05
N LEU A 76 -49.29 73.28 96.70
CA LEU A 76 -49.89 72.77 95.45
C LEU A 76 -49.16 73.27 94.21
N LYS A 77 -48.76 74.54 94.16
CA LYS A 77 -47.94 75.09 93.06
C LYS A 77 -46.60 74.39 92.96
N LYS A 78 -45.91 74.20 94.09
CA LYS A 78 -44.63 73.48 94.13
C LYS A 78 -44.77 72.03 93.67
N ASN A 79 -45.83 71.34 94.08
CA ASN A 79 -46.13 69.99 93.61
C ASN A 79 -46.43 69.99 92.11
N HIS A 80 -47.13 71.00 91.60
CA HIS A 80 -47.40 71.14 90.18
C HIS A 80 -46.11 71.38 89.38
N GLU A 81 -45.22 72.23 89.88
CA GLU A 81 -43.90 72.49 89.30
C GLU A 81 -43.05 71.22 89.26
N GLN A 82 -42.99 70.45 90.36
CA GLN A 82 -42.28 69.16 90.41
C GLN A 82 -42.82 68.16 89.38
N VAL A 83 -44.15 68.03 89.30
CA VAL A 83 -44.78 67.15 88.32
C VAL A 83 -44.47 67.59 86.88
N VAL A 84 -44.46 68.90 86.60
CA VAL A 84 -44.07 69.44 85.30
C VAL A 84 -42.59 69.14 84.99
N GLU A 85 -41.70 69.27 85.96
CA GLU A 85 -40.27 68.91 85.81
C GLU A 85 -40.09 67.41 85.52
N GLU A 86 -40.80 66.53 86.23
CA GLU A 86 -40.79 65.09 85.98
C GLU A 86 -41.31 64.75 84.59
N TYR A 87 -42.41 65.39 84.15
CA TYR A 87 -42.93 65.21 82.79
C TYR A 87 -41.96 65.73 81.73
N ASN A 88 -41.30 66.88 81.96
CA ASN A 88 -40.30 67.40 81.05
C ASN A 88 -39.08 66.47 80.94
N ALA A 89 -38.58 65.94 82.07
CA ALA A 89 -37.49 64.97 82.07
C ALA A 89 -37.87 63.69 81.31
N LYS A 90 -39.11 63.21 81.47
CA LYS A 90 -39.60 62.04 80.72
C LYS A 90 -39.73 62.34 79.22
N LEU A 91 -40.18 63.54 78.86
CA LEU A 91 -40.24 63.98 77.46
C LEU A 91 -38.84 64.07 76.85
N GLU A 92 -37.85 64.56 77.59
CA GLU A 92 -36.45 64.61 77.15
C GLU A 92 -35.89 63.20 76.93
N GLU A 93 -36.07 62.27 77.87
CA GLU A 93 -35.64 60.87 77.73
C GLU A 93 -36.27 60.20 76.50
N LEU A 94 -37.59 60.33 76.33
CA LEU A 94 -38.30 59.80 75.16
C LEU A 94 -37.83 60.43 73.85
N ASN A 95 -37.54 61.74 73.86
CA ASN A 95 -36.99 62.43 72.70
C ASN A 95 -35.60 61.90 72.35
N GLU A 96 -34.72 61.72 73.35
CA GLU A 96 -33.40 61.13 73.15
C GLU A 96 -33.47 59.70 72.60
N GLU A 97 -34.31 58.83 73.18
CA GLU A 97 -34.51 57.47 72.70
C GLU A 97 -35.01 57.46 71.27
N ARG A 98 -35.99 58.32 70.94
CA ARG A 98 -36.48 58.50 69.57
C ARG A 98 -35.36 58.92 68.62
N HIS A 99 -34.49 59.85 69.03
CA HIS A 99 -33.35 60.27 68.21
C HIS A 99 -32.33 59.13 68.02
N LYS A 100 -32.02 58.38 69.08
CA LYS A 100 -31.13 57.20 69.02
C LYS A 100 -31.70 56.11 68.10
N LEU A 101 -33.00 55.83 68.20
CA LEU A 101 -33.68 54.85 67.34
C LEU A 101 -33.71 55.29 65.87
N LYS A 102 -33.99 56.57 65.59
CA LYS A 102 -33.92 57.11 64.22
C LYS A 102 -32.52 56.99 63.63
N LEU A 103 -31.48 57.33 64.40
CA LEU A 103 -30.10 57.18 63.94
C LEU A 103 -29.76 55.71 63.65
N ARG A 104 -30.17 54.79 64.54
CA ARG A 104 -29.99 53.35 64.32
C ARG A 104 -30.74 52.85 63.08
N GLN A 105 -31.96 53.33 62.86
CA GLN A 105 -32.73 53.00 61.66
C GLN A 105 -32.00 53.48 60.40
N THR A 106 -31.54 54.74 60.36
CA THR A 106 -30.81 55.27 59.19
C THR A 106 -29.49 54.53 58.96
N ALA A 107 -28.80 54.09 60.02
CA ALA A 107 -27.59 53.29 59.90
C ALA A 107 -27.89 51.92 59.29
N LEU A 108 -28.90 51.21 59.81
CA LEU A 108 -29.32 49.91 59.27
C LEU A 108 -29.83 50.04 57.82
N GLU A 109 -30.60 51.07 57.50
CA GLU A 109 -31.03 51.37 56.13
C GLU A 109 -29.82 51.55 55.21
N SER A 110 -28.81 52.31 55.62
CA SER A 110 -27.59 52.50 54.82
C SER A 110 -26.79 51.21 54.63
N GLU A 111 -26.71 50.34 55.65
CA GLU A 111 -26.08 49.03 55.54
C GLU A 111 -26.86 48.14 54.56
N TYR A 112 -28.19 48.10 54.65
CA TYR A 112 -29.03 47.36 53.70
C TYR A 112 -28.89 47.91 52.28
N GLU A 113 -28.85 49.23 52.09
CA GLU A 113 -28.60 49.82 50.76
C GLU A 113 -27.24 49.43 50.18
N LEU A 114 -26.19 49.36 51.01
CA LEU A 114 -24.87 48.92 50.59
C LEU A 114 -24.88 47.44 50.18
N THR A 115 -25.44 46.56 51.02
CA THR A 115 -25.56 45.13 50.68
C THR A 115 -26.38 44.89 49.42
N ILE A 116 -27.46 45.65 49.21
CA ILE A 116 -28.26 45.58 47.99
C ILE A 116 -27.44 46.01 46.77
N LYS A 117 -26.65 47.08 46.87
CA LYS A 117 -25.77 47.55 45.78
C LYS A 117 -24.69 46.53 45.45
N GLU A 118 -24.08 45.89 46.46
CA GLU A 118 -23.12 44.80 46.28
C GLU A 118 -23.75 43.63 45.53
N LEU A 119 -24.89 43.13 46.01
CA LEU A 119 -25.61 42.04 45.34
C LEU A 119 -26.08 42.41 43.92
N GLN A 120 -26.48 43.67 43.69
CA GLN A 120 -26.83 44.17 42.36
C GLN A 120 -25.61 44.19 41.43
N ASN A 121 -24.43 44.55 41.94
CA ASN A 121 -23.18 44.49 41.19
C ASN A 121 -22.80 43.04 40.87
N ASP A 122 -22.89 42.13 41.85
CA ASP A 122 -22.60 40.71 41.67
C ASP A 122 -23.53 40.08 40.62
N ILE A 123 -24.84 40.36 40.67
CA ILE A 123 -25.80 39.90 39.67
C ILE A 123 -25.45 40.46 38.29
N SER A 124 -24.99 41.71 38.20
CA SER A 124 -24.61 42.34 36.93
C SER A 124 -23.33 41.71 36.36
N GLN A 125 -22.33 41.46 37.21
CA GLN A 125 -21.08 40.78 36.83
C GLN A 125 -21.36 39.34 36.36
N LEU A 126 -22.12 38.56 37.14
CA LEU A 126 -22.49 37.19 36.75
C LEU A 126 -23.27 37.14 35.42
N ARG A 127 -24.10 38.15 35.15
CA ARG A 127 -24.80 38.25 33.85
C ARG A 127 -23.84 38.55 32.70
N GLU A 128 -22.86 39.44 32.92
CA GLU A 128 -21.84 39.77 31.92
C GLU A 128 -20.93 38.56 31.65
N GLU A 129 -20.44 37.89 32.70
CA GLU A 129 -19.65 36.66 32.59
C GLU A 129 -20.40 35.57 31.81
N LEU A 130 -21.67 35.34 32.16
CA LEU A 130 -22.52 34.36 31.46
C LEU A 130 -22.79 34.76 30.00
N GLN A 131 -22.89 36.05 29.69
CA GLN A 131 -23.00 36.52 28.32
C GLN A 131 -21.70 36.31 27.53
N VAL A 132 -20.56 36.57 28.14
CA VAL A 132 -19.24 36.33 27.55
C VAL A 132 -19.05 34.84 27.30
N GLU A 133 -19.31 33.97 28.28
CA GLU A 133 -19.21 32.52 28.13
C GLU A 133 -20.14 31.99 27.03
N ARG A 134 -21.39 32.46 26.97
CA ARG A 134 -22.31 32.12 25.86
C ARG A 134 -21.76 32.56 24.51
N SER A 135 -21.18 33.76 24.41
CA SER A 135 -20.62 34.26 23.16
C SER A 135 -19.37 33.47 22.73
N GLN A 136 -18.52 33.08 23.69
CA GLN A 136 -17.34 32.25 23.46
C GLN A 136 -17.74 30.83 23.06
N SER A 137 -18.71 30.22 23.75
CA SER A 137 -19.28 28.93 23.38
C SER A 137 -19.90 28.96 21.99
N GLN A 138 -20.66 30.01 21.64
CA GLN A 138 -21.21 30.16 20.30
C GLN A 138 -20.12 30.35 19.24
N ALA A 139 -19.07 31.12 19.54
CA ALA A 139 -17.93 31.29 18.64
C ALA A 139 -17.15 29.97 18.46
N GLY A 140 -16.94 29.21 19.54
CA GLY A 140 -16.34 27.89 19.54
C GLY A 140 -17.18 26.87 18.75
N ASN A 141 -18.49 26.86 18.92
CA ASN A 141 -19.38 26.00 18.15
C ASN A 141 -19.36 26.35 16.65
N LYS A 142 -19.24 27.64 16.30
CA LYS A 142 -19.09 28.07 14.91
C LYS A 142 -17.76 27.63 14.31
N SER A 143 -16.65 27.78 15.03
CA SER A 143 -15.35 27.32 14.54
C SER A 143 -15.28 25.80 14.44
N GLN A 144 -15.85 25.07 15.40
CA GLN A 144 -16.02 23.62 15.33
C GLN A 144 -16.86 23.21 14.12
N ALA A 145 -18.00 23.87 13.89
CA ALA A 145 -18.83 23.59 12.72
C ALA A 145 -18.07 23.84 11.39
N GLN A 146 -17.26 24.90 11.31
CA GLN A 146 -16.42 25.18 10.14
C GLN A 146 -15.33 24.12 9.93
N ILE A 147 -14.70 23.63 11.00
CA ILE A 147 -13.71 22.55 10.92
C ILE A 147 -14.39 21.26 10.45
N VAL A 148 -15.56 20.93 10.99
CA VAL A 148 -16.34 19.76 10.56
C VAL A 148 -16.73 19.88 9.09
N GLU A 149 -17.20 21.05 8.64
CA GLU A 149 -17.53 21.30 7.24
C GLU A 149 -16.30 21.11 6.33
N HIS A 150 -15.14 21.66 6.70
CA HIS A 150 -13.91 21.48 5.95
C HIS A 150 -13.48 20.00 5.88
N LEU A 151 -13.57 19.27 7.00
CA LEU A 151 -13.28 17.84 7.04
C LEU A 151 -14.28 17.03 6.21
N MET A 152 -15.56 17.39 6.21
CA MET A 152 -16.58 16.77 5.36
C MET A 152 -16.27 17.00 3.88
N LEU A 153 -15.99 18.23 3.47
CA LEU A 153 -15.62 18.56 2.08
C LEU A 153 -14.34 17.86 1.64
N GLN A 154 -13.35 17.74 2.53
CA GLN A 154 -12.12 17.00 2.25
C GLN A 154 -12.40 15.50 2.09
N ASN A 155 -13.23 14.90 2.95
CA ASN A 155 -13.63 13.51 2.83
C ASN A 155 -14.43 13.25 1.55
N ASP A 156 -15.34 14.16 1.17
CA ASP A 156 -16.09 14.07 -0.08
C ASP A 156 -15.16 14.13 -1.29
N ARG A 157 -14.17 15.04 -1.28
CA ARG A 157 -13.14 15.14 -2.31
C ARG A 157 -12.30 13.87 -2.41
N LEU A 158 -11.81 13.34 -1.28
CA LEU A 158 -11.03 12.10 -1.25
C LEU A 158 -11.87 10.92 -1.76
N THR A 159 -13.15 10.87 -1.37
CA THR A 159 -14.09 9.86 -1.85
C THR A 159 -14.30 9.97 -3.35
N GLN A 160 -14.40 11.17 -3.91
CA GLN A 160 -14.49 11.38 -5.34
C GLN A 160 -13.21 10.93 -6.06
N GLN A 161 -12.02 11.25 -5.53
CA GLN A 161 -10.75 10.78 -6.08
C GLN A 161 -10.63 9.25 -6.05
N LEU A 162 -11.11 8.61 -4.99
CA LEU A 162 -11.17 7.15 -4.91
C LEU A 162 -12.12 6.55 -5.96
N LYS A 163 -13.28 7.18 -6.20
CA LYS A 163 -14.21 6.76 -7.26
C LYS A 163 -13.61 6.92 -8.65
N GLU A 164 -12.91 8.03 -8.91
CA GLU A 164 -12.22 8.26 -10.17
C GLU A 164 -11.09 7.24 -10.39
N ALA A 165 -10.28 6.96 -9.35
CA ALA A 165 -9.25 5.92 -9.39
C ALA A 165 -9.87 4.53 -9.66
N ALA A 166 -10.92 4.15 -8.94
CA ALA A 166 -11.63 2.88 -9.15
C ALA A 166 -12.20 2.76 -10.58
N ALA A 167 -12.76 3.83 -11.15
CA ALA A 167 -13.25 3.82 -12.53
C ALA A 167 -12.12 3.63 -13.55
N SER A 168 -10.95 4.26 -13.33
CA SER A 168 -9.77 4.06 -14.18
C SER A 168 -9.17 2.66 -14.03
N GLU A 169 -9.19 2.08 -12.83
CA GLU A 169 -8.80 0.70 -12.58
C GLU A 169 -9.74 -0.27 -13.32
N GLU A 170 -11.05 -0.06 -13.25
CA GLU A 170 -12.03 -0.85 -14.01
C GLU A 170 -11.76 -0.75 -15.51
N GLN A 171 -11.50 0.46 -16.03
CA GLN A 171 -11.14 0.65 -17.43
C GLN A 171 -9.86 -0.11 -17.81
N LEU A 172 -8.81 -0.05 -16.99
CA LEU A 172 -7.57 -0.81 -17.24
C LEU A 172 -7.82 -2.32 -17.16
N GLN A 173 -8.65 -2.78 -16.23
CA GLN A 173 -9.03 -4.19 -16.10
C GLN A 173 -9.75 -4.67 -17.37
N THR A 174 -10.69 -3.90 -17.92
CA THR A 174 -11.34 -4.27 -19.19
C THR A 174 -10.35 -4.32 -20.36
N GLN A 175 -9.33 -3.44 -20.40
CA GLN A 175 -8.27 -3.49 -21.41
C GLN A 175 -7.41 -4.75 -21.24
N VAL A 176 -7.05 -5.11 -20.01
CA VAL A 176 -6.32 -6.34 -19.70
C VAL A 176 -7.11 -7.56 -20.12
N ASP A 177 -8.40 -7.62 -19.82
CA ASP A 177 -9.27 -8.73 -20.22
C ASP A 177 -9.43 -8.82 -21.74
N THR A 178 -9.51 -7.68 -22.42
CA THR A 178 -9.51 -7.62 -23.90
C THR A 178 -8.19 -8.15 -24.47
N LEU A 179 -7.04 -7.74 -23.92
CA LEU A 179 -5.73 -8.22 -24.36
C LEU A 179 -5.56 -9.71 -24.07
N ARG A 180 -6.00 -10.20 -22.90
CA ARG A 180 -6.03 -11.63 -22.57
C ARG A 180 -6.88 -12.40 -23.56
N HIS A 181 -8.04 -11.88 -23.93
CA HIS A 181 -8.89 -12.47 -24.95
C HIS A 181 -8.18 -12.51 -26.32
N GLN A 182 -7.53 -11.42 -26.74
CA GLN A 182 -6.75 -11.37 -27.99
C GLN A 182 -5.58 -12.37 -28.01
N VAL A 183 -4.88 -12.53 -26.88
CA VAL A 183 -3.81 -13.52 -26.75
C VAL A 183 -4.39 -14.93 -26.82
N ASN A 184 -5.55 -15.18 -26.20
CA ASN A 184 -6.20 -16.48 -26.23
C ASN A 184 -6.74 -16.84 -27.63
N THR A 185 -7.28 -15.87 -28.37
CA THR A 185 -7.70 -16.09 -29.77
C THR A 185 -6.51 -16.35 -30.68
N ARG A 186 -5.39 -15.63 -30.51
CA ARG A 186 -4.15 -15.94 -31.22
C ARG A 186 -3.60 -17.31 -30.86
N LYS A 187 -3.62 -17.69 -29.58
CA LYS A 187 -3.17 -19.01 -29.11
C LYS A 187 -4.00 -20.14 -29.72
N THR A 188 -5.32 -19.99 -29.77
CA THR A 188 -6.22 -20.98 -30.40
C THR A 188 -6.00 -21.06 -31.91
N SER A 189 -5.88 -19.93 -32.61
CA SER A 189 -5.51 -19.90 -34.04
C SER A 189 -4.16 -20.57 -34.33
N ILE A 190 -3.12 -20.30 -33.52
CA ILE A 190 -1.83 -20.97 -33.65
C ILE A 190 -1.99 -22.47 -33.40
N HIS A 191 -2.75 -22.87 -32.40
CA HIS A 191 -3.00 -24.29 -32.13
C HIS A 191 -3.69 -24.98 -33.31
N GLU A 192 -4.68 -24.34 -33.94
CA GLU A 192 -5.32 -24.84 -35.16
C GLU A 192 -4.31 -24.98 -36.32
N HIS A 193 -3.43 -24.00 -36.54
CA HIS A 193 -2.37 -24.09 -37.54
C HIS A 193 -1.36 -25.21 -37.23
N VAL A 194 -0.98 -25.39 -35.96
CA VAL A 194 -0.10 -26.48 -35.54
C VAL A 194 -0.77 -27.83 -35.79
N GLN A 195 -2.06 -27.98 -35.50
CA GLN A 195 -2.82 -29.18 -35.83
C GLN A 195 -2.87 -29.42 -37.35
N GLN A 196 -3.08 -28.38 -38.16
CA GLN A 196 -3.03 -28.48 -39.63
C GLN A 196 -1.65 -28.92 -40.13
N LEU A 197 -0.58 -28.38 -39.58
CA LEU A 197 0.79 -28.79 -39.91
C LEU A 197 1.06 -30.24 -39.50
N GLN A 198 0.54 -30.69 -38.35
CA GLN A 198 0.65 -32.08 -37.93
C GLN A 198 -0.06 -33.03 -38.90
N MET A 199 -1.29 -32.70 -39.31
CA MET A 199 -2.02 -33.49 -40.31
C MET A 199 -1.27 -33.58 -41.65
N LEU A 200 -0.72 -32.46 -42.14
CA LEU A 200 0.08 -32.47 -43.37
C LEU A 200 1.39 -33.26 -43.20
N ARG A 201 2.01 -33.21 -42.02
CA ARG A 201 3.21 -33.99 -41.73
C ARG A 201 2.92 -35.49 -41.72
N ASP A 202 1.79 -35.89 -41.15
CA ASP A 202 1.33 -37.28 -41.15
C ASP A 202 1.01 -37.76 -42.58
N GLU A 203 0.42 -36.90 -43.41
CA GLU A 203 0.19 -37.18 -44.84
C GLU A 203 1.50 -37.35 -45.61
N ILE A 204 2.48 -36.47 -45.41
CA ILE A 204 3.82 -36.59 -46.03
C ILE A 204 4.49 -37.89 -45.58
N ASN A 205 4.41 -38.25 -44.31
CA ASN A 205 4.97 -39.50 -43.80
C ASN A 205 4.32 -40.71 -44.49
N LEU A 206 2.99 -40.74 -44.60
CA LEU A 206 2.26 -41.80 -45.29
C LEU A 206 2.65 -41.90 -46.78
N LEU A 207 2.78 -40.75 -47.46
CA LEU A 207 3.26 -40.72 -48.86
C LEU A 207 4.70 -41.19 -48.99
N THR A 208 5.55 -40.88 -48.01
CA THR A 208 6.96 -41.31 -47.99
C THR A 208 7.07 -42.81 -47.73
N GLU A 209 6.26 -43.37 -46.84
CA GLU A 209 6.14 -44.82 -46.63
C GLU A 209 5.63 -45.53 -47.90
N ARG A 210 4.61 -44.96 -48.55
CA ARG A 210 4.10 -45.52 -49.81
C ARG A 210 5.14 -45.45 -50.92
N LYS A 211 5.93 -44.37 -50.97
CA LYS A 211 7.07 -44.23 -51.89
C LYS A 211 8.12 -45.29 -51.61
N SER A 212 8.55 -45.48 -50.35
CA SER A 212 9.56 -46.47 -50.00
C SER A 212 9.11 -47.92 -50.25
N GLU A 213 7.81 -48.20 -50.10
CA GLU A 213 7.20 -49.48 -50.49
C GLU A 213 7.26 -49.70 -52.02
N ILE A 214 6.95 -48.67 -52.82
CA ILE A 214 7.07 -48.76 -54.28
C ILE A 214 8.53 -48.91 -54.71
N GLU A 215 9.47 -48.17 -54.09
CA GLU A 215 10.90 -48.31 -54.33
C GLU A 215 11.40 -49.73 -54.01
N ARG A 216 10.97 -50.31 -52.88
CA ARG A 216 11.27 -51.72 -52.55
C ARG A 216 10.72 -52.69 -53.59
N ARG A 217 9.48 -52.50 -54.06
CA ARG A 217 8.91 -53.35 -55.14
C ARG A 217 9.65 -53.19 -56.46
N LEU A 218 10.06 -51.97 -56.81
CA LEU A 218 10.83 -51.70 -58.01
C LEU A 218 12.20 -52.39 -57.96
N LEU A 219 12.88 -52.32 -56.82
CA LEU A 219 14.15 -53.02 -56.61
C LEU A 219 13.98 -54.54 -56.76
N ALA A 220 12.97 -55.14 -56.12
CA ALA A 220 12.69 -56.57 -56.26
C ALA A 220 12.45 -56.98 -57.73
N VAL A 221 11.68 -56.20 -58.49
CA VAL A 221 11.46 -56.46 -59.93
C VAL A 221 12.74 -56.25 -60.75
N SER A 222 13.59 -55.28 -60.37
CA SER A 222 14.90 -55.09 -61.01
C SER A 222 15.82 -56.28 -60.75
N GLU A 223 15.85 -56.80 -59.52
CA GLU A 223 16.61 -58.01 -59.16
C GLU A 223 16.10 -59.23 -59.93
N GLU A 224 14.77 -59.43 -60.01
CA GLU A 224 14.17 -60.48 -60.84
C GLU A 224 14.56 -60.34 -62.33
N ARG A 225 14.53 -59.11 -62.87
CA ARG A 225 14.97 -58.83 -64.25
C ARG A 225 16.44 -59.19 -64.44
N ASP A 226 17.31 -58.81 -63.51
CA ASP A 226 18.75 -59.04 -63.62
C ASP A 226 19.08 -60.55 -63.51
N ILE A 227 18.35 -61.29 -62.68
CA ILE A 227 18.40 -62.76 -62.63
C ILE A 227 17.97 -63.36 -63.97
N LEU A 228 16.84 -62.91 -64.54
CA LEU A 228 16.36 -63.38 -65.84
C LEU A 228 17.33 -63.03 -66.97
N ALA A 229 17.99 -61.88 -66.92
CA ALA A 229 19.03 -61.50 -67.87
C ALA A 229 20.24 -62.44 -67.75
N SER A 230 20.72 -62.73 -66.55
CA SER A 230 21.80 -63.71 -66.33
C SER A 230 21.41 -65.11 -66.83
N GLN A 231 20.17 -65.56 -66.61
CA GLN A 231 19.67 -66.84 -67.13
C GLN A 231 19.59 -66.85 -68.66
N LEU A 232 19.26 -65.70 -69.27
CA LEU A 232 19.24 -65.55 -70.72
C LEU A 232 20.66 -65.62 -71.29
N ASP A 233 21.64 -64.98 -70.66
CA ASP A 233 23.05 -65.03 -71.05
C ASP A 233 23.59 -66.47 -70.94
N ASP A 234 23.32 -67.18 -69.84
CA ASP A 234 23.68 -68.60 -69.68
C ASP A 234 23.05 -69.49 -70.77
N ALA A 235 21.80 -69.20 -71.14
CA ALA A 235 21.11 -69.90 -72.21
C ALA A 235 21.70 -69.57 -73.59
N GLN A 236 22.11 -68.31 -73.83
CA GLN A 236 22.80 -67.89 -75.04
C GLN A 236 24.17 -68.58 -75.16
N ASP A 237 24.97 -68.64 -74.09
CA ASP A 237 26.24 -69.36 -74.07
C ASP A 237 26.05 -70.85 -74.36
N ARG A 238 25.00 -71.47 -73.80
CA ARG A 238 24.64 -72.85 -74.10
C ARG A 238 24.24 -73.03 -75.57
N ILE A 239 23.51 -72.10 -76.15
CA ILE A 239 23.16 -72.12 -77.59
C ILE A 239 24.44 -72.01 -78.43
N LEU A 240 25.32 -71.06 -78.14
CA LEU A 240 26.61 -70.89 -78.84
C LEU A 240 27.47 -72.16 -78.79
N MET A 241 27.52 -72.82 -77.63
CA MET A 241 28.20 -74.11 -77.48
C MET A 241 27.57 -75.23 -78.33
N LEU A 242 26.23 -75.29 -78.37
CA LEU A 242 25.52 -76.26 -79.21
C LEU A 242 25.71 -75.98 -80.70
N GLU A 243 25.66 -74.71 -81.13
CA GLU A 243 25.93 -74.29 -82.50
C GLU A 243 27.37 -74.64 -82.92
N ARG A 244 28.35 -74.42 -82.03
CA ARG A 244 29.74 -74.83 -82.26
C ARG A 244 29.85 -76.35 -82.42
N ASN A 245 29.24 -77.12 -81.51
CA ASN A 245 29.22 -78.59 -81.62
C ASN A 245 28.51 -79.05 -82.90
N GLU A 246 27.46 -78.36 -83.35
CA GLU A 246 26.79 -78.66 -84.61
C GLU A 246 27.73 -78.43 -85.79
N VAL A 247 28.45 -77.30 -85.83
CA VAL A 247 29.45 -77.02 -86.87
C VAL A 247 30.57 -78.07 -86.86
N GLU A 248 31.08 -78.44 -85.68
CA GLU A 248 32.09 -79.49 -85.52
C GLU A 248 31.56 -80.86 -86.00
N ASN A 249 30.34 -81.25 -85.61
CA ASN A 249 29.69 -82.47 -86.08
C ASN A 249 29.45 -82.45 -87.59
N GLN A 250 28.98 -81.34 -88.15
CA GLN A 250 28.81 -81.18 -89.60
C GLN A 250 30.15 -81.28 -90.32
N TYR A 251 31.23 -80.74 -89.75
CA TYR A 251 32.58 -80.91 -90.28
C TYR A 251 33.01 -82.38 -90.26
N THR A 252 32.81 -83.09 -89.15
CA THR A 252 33.10 -84.53 -89.05
C THR A 252 32.29 -85.36 -90.04
N ILE A 253 30.99 -85.08 -90.19
CA ILE A 253 30.14 -85.75 -91.19
C ILE A 253 30.65 -85.47 -92.61
N ARG A 254 31.04 -84.23 -92.93
CA ARG A 254 31.63 -83.91 -94.24
C ARG A 254 32.94 -84.67 -94.46
N GLN A 255 33.78 -84.78 -93.45
CA GLN A 255 35.04 -85.51 -93.52
C GLN A 255 34.81 -87.01 -93.74
N GLN A 256 33.91 -87.63 -92.95
CA GLN A 256 33.50 -89.02 -93.13
C GLN A 256 32.88 -89.28 -94.51
N ASN A 257 32.08 -88.34 -95.03
CA ASN A 257 31.53 -88.45 -96.39
C ASN A 257 32.61 -88.37 -97.47
N LYS A 258 33.65 -87.54 -97.29
CA LYS A 258 34.80 -87.52 -98.20
C LYS A 258 35.55 -88.85 -98.16
N GLU A 259 35.87 -89.35 -96.98
CA GLU A 259 36.51 -90.66 -96.79
C GLU A 259 35.65 -91.78 -97.39
N LEU A 260 34.33 -91.77 -97.19
CA LEU A 260 33.42 -92.71 -97.83
C LEU A 260 33.43 -92.60 -99.36
N ASN A 261 33.49 -91.39 -99.91
CA ASN A 261 33.59 -91.20 -101.35
C ASN A 261 34.93 -91.69 -101.89
N GLU A 262 36.05 -91.39 -101.22
CA GLU A 262 37.37 -91.90 -101.58
C GLU A 262 37.39 -93.44 -101.54
N LEU A 263 36.85 -94.04 -100.47
CA LEU A 263 36.69 -95.49 -100.36
C LEU A 263 35.77 -96.05 -101.43
N ARG A 264 34.68 -95.35 -101.80
CA ARG A 264 33.81 -95.75 -102.90
C ARG A 264 34.52 -95.68 -104.25
N GLU A 265 35.28 -94.63 -104.52
CA GLU A 265 36.09 -94.51 -105.73
C GLU A 265 37.19 -95.58 -105.79
N HIS A 266 37.82 -95.88 -104.65
CA HIS A 266 38.79 -96.98 -104.53
C HIS A 266 38.11 -98.33 -104.74
N ASN A 267 36.91 -98.52 -104.20
CA ASN A 267 36.14 -99.73 -104.39
C ASN A 267 35.62 -99.83 -105.82
N GLU A 268 35.26 -98.72 -106.48
CA GLU A 268 34.90 -98.67 -107.90
C GLU A 268 36.11 -98.98 -108.78
N SER A 269 37.30 -98.46 -108.45
CA SER A 269 38.56 -98.80 -109.11
C SER A 269 38.94 -100.28 -108.90
N LEU A 270 38.79 -100.79 -107.68
CA LEU A 270 38.95 -102.21 -107.37
C LEU A 270 37.90 -103.07 -108.08
N GLN A 271 36.66 -102.60 -108.18
CA GLN A 271 35.59 -103.27 -108.90
C GLN A 271 35.85 -103.25 -110.40
N GLN A 272 36.38 -102.16 -110.98
CA GLN A 272 36.87 -102.13 -112.36
C GLN A 272 38.05 -103.08 -112.54
N HIS A 273 38.96 -103.19 -111.57
CA HIS A 273 40.02 -104.19 -111.57
C HIS A 273 39.50 -105.62 -111.45
N VAL A 274 38.48 -105.87 -110.61
CA VAL A 274 37.80 -107.15 -110.47
C VAL A 274 37.00 -107.46 -111.73
N GLU A 275 36.28 -106.53 -112.33
CA GLU A 275 35.60 -106.68 -113.63
C GLU A 275 36.60 -106.94 -114.74
N THR A 276 37.78 -106.31 -114.72
CA THR A 276 38.89 -106.62 -115.64
C THR A 276 39.45 -108.03 -115.38
N SER A 277 39.52 -108.45 -114.10
CA SER A 277 40.02 -109.77 -113.67
C SER A 277 39.00 -110.90 -113.86
N VAL A 278 37.70 -110.63 -113.73
CA VAL A 278 36.55 -111.51 -113.96
C VAL A 278 36.24 -111.56 -115.46
N SER A 279 36.49 -110.50 -116.23
CA SER A 279 36.52 -110.56 -117.70
C SER A 279 37.69 -111.42 -118.21
N SER A 280 38.76 -111.60 -117.43
CA SER A 280 39.89 -112.47 -117.78
C SER A 280 39.85 -113.85 -117.11
N LEU A 281 38.88 -114.12 -116.23
CA LEU A 281 38.67 -115.40 -115.57
C LEU A 281 37.17 -115.70 -115.46
N SER A 282 36.71 -116.65 -116.28
CA SER A 282 35.50 -117.48 -116.06
C SER A 282 34.20 -116.87 -116.59
N GLU A 283 33.56 -117.35 -117.67
CA GLU A 283 33.46 -118.76 -118.13
C GLU A 283 33.21 -119.76 -116.99
N ALA A 284 32.42 -119.39 -115.97
CA ALA A 284 31.62 -120.32 -115.17
C ALA A 284 30.62 -119.56 -114.30
N ASP A 285 29.37 -119.99 -114.36
CA ASP A 285 28.28 -119.76 -113.40
C ASP A 285 27.67 -118.37 -113.29
N THR A 286 26.95 -118.03 -114.36
CA THR A 286 25.57 -117.53 -114.22
C THR A 286 24.67 -118.60 -113.60
N SER A 287 24.36 -118.58 -112.29
CA SER A 287 23.13 -119.18 -111.75
C SER A 287 22.92 -118.91 -110.24
N LEU A 288 21.90 -118.10 -109.93
CA LEU A 288 20.99 -118.23 -108.78
C LEU A 288 21.56 -118.29 -107.36
N LEU A 289 21.60 -117.14 -106.66
CA LEU A 289 21.01 -116.93 -105.31
C LEU A 289 21.18 -115.47 -104.84
N ALA A 290 20.88 -114.53 -105.75
CA ALA A 290 20.24 -113.29 -105.33
C ALA A 290 18.74 -113.59 -105.20
N GLU A 291 18.10 -112.95 -104.23
CA GLU A 291 16.65 -112.89 -103.94
C GLU A 291 16.13 -113.84 -102.85
N LEU A 292 15.99 -113.28 -101.64
CA LEU A 292 14.75 -113.15 -100.82
C LEU A 292 15.15 -113.10 -99.34
N GLU A 293 15.28 -111.92 -98.74
CA GLU A 293 14.19 -111.12 -98.17
C GLU A 293 13.44 -111.82 -97.01
N MET A 294 13.63 -111.24 -95.81
CA MET A 294 12.81 -111.32 -94.58
C MET A 294 12.94 -112.50 -93.59
N SER A 295 13.28 -112.14 -92.34
CA SER A 295 12.47 -112.35 -91.10
C SER A 295 13.12 -113.03 -89.88
N ASP A 296 13.04 -112.28 -88.77
CA ASP A 296 12.61 -112.66 -87.41
C ASP A 296 13.54 -113.27 -86.32
N HIS A 297 13.72 -112.42 -85.28
CA HIS A 297 13.56 -112.61 -83.83
C HIS A 297 14.63 -113.25 -82.91
N ILE A 298 14.95 -112.48 -81.85
CA ILE A 298 15.19 -112.76 -80.39
C ILE A 298 16.18 -111.68 -79.90
N SER A 299 16.03 -110.85 -78.85
CA SER A 299 15.06 -110.50 -77.80
C SER A 299 15.51 -109.09 -77.31
N ASP A 300 14.64 -108.08 -77.16
CA ASP A 300 13.96 -107.69 -75.90
C ASP A 300 14.94 -107.43 -74.74
N GLN A 301 15.00 -106.30 -74.02
CA GLN A 301 13.97 -105.32 -73.64
C GLN A 301 14.70 -104.11 -72.99
N GLY A 302 14.21 -102.87 -73.16
CA GLY A 302 14.63 -101.70 -72.33
C GLY A 302 13.97 -101.73 -70.93
N PRO A 303 13.86 -100.62 -70.15
CA PRO A 303 14.24 -99.24 -70.48
C PRO A 303 14.78 -98.34 -69.32
N ASN A 304 15.18 -97.12 -69.70
CA ASN A 304 15.02 -95.81 -69.00
C ASN A 304 15.82 -95.39 -67.75
N ARG A 305 16.65 -94.35 -67.99
CA ARG A 305 16.64 -92.97 -67.44
C ARG A 305 16.87 -92.70 -65.92
N CYS A 306 17.75 -91.71 -65.72
CA CYS A 306 17.93 -90.76 -64.60
C CYS A 306 18.91 -91.07 -63.44
N GLY A 307 19.69 -90.02 -63.10
CA GLY A 307 20.52 -89.83 -61.88
C GLY A 307 22.00 -90.17 -62.07
N ALA A 308 23.00 -89.50 -61.50
CA ALA A 308 23.19 -88.34 -60.63
C ALA A 308 24.74 -88.11 -60.63
N ALA A 309 25.32 -86.91 -60.65
CA ALA A 309 25.40 -85.88 -59.62
C ALA A 309 25.90 -86.39 -58.25
N GLU A 310 27.18 -86.12 -58.01
CA GLU A 310 27.99 -86.23 -56.78
C GLU A 310 28.79 -84.89 -56.77
N GLN A 311 28.99 -84.10 -55.71
CA GLN A 311 29.30 -84.40 -54.31
C GLN A 311 29.28 -83.12 -53.42
N HIS A 312 29.01 -83.33 -52.13
CA HIS A 312 29.49 -82.64 -50.90
C HIS A 312 29.35 -81.12 -50.65
N SER A 313 28.64 -80.74 -49.56
CA SER A 313 29.20 -80.48 -48.21
C SER A 313 28.16 -79.92 -47.21
N ASN A 314 28.40 -80.17 -45.92
CA ASN A 314 27.56 -79.87 -44.75
C ASN A 314 27.77 -78.45 -44.17
N VAL A 315 26.76 -78.01 -43.38
CA VAL A 315 26.82 -77.37 -42.03
C VAL A 315 26.03 -76.04 -41.89
N HIS A 316 25.12 -76.02 -40.90
CA HIS A 316 24.44 -74.93 -40.15
C HIS A 316 23.62 -73.89 -40.94
N ASP A 317 22.52 -73.30 -40.44
CA ASP A 317 22.14 -72.97 -39.06
C ASP A 317 20.61 -72.74 -38.93
N ASN A 318 20.12 -72.80 -37.69
CA ASN A 318 18.74 -72.56 -37.28
C ASN A 318 18.39 -71.06 -37.26
N GLY A 319 17.20 -70.68 -37.73
CA GLY A 319 16.65 -69.34 -37.49
C GLY A 319 15.25 -69.15 -38.06
N HIS A 320 14.21 -69.44 -37.28
CA HIS A 320 12.82 -69.16 -37.62
C HIS A 320 12.10 -68.50 -36.42
N PHE A 321 11.38 -67.41 -36.74
CA PHE A 321 10.33 -66.73 -35.96
C PHE A 321 10.75 -66.07 -34.64
N GLY A 322 10.50 -64.78 -34.38
CA GLY A 322 9.37 -63.97 -34.80
C GLY A 322 8.18 -64.19 -33.86
N ASN A 323 8.13 -63.48 -32.73
CA ASN A 323 6.86 -62.95 -32.24
C ASN A 323 7.02 -61.89 -31.15
N LEU A 324 6.28 -60.81 -31.40
CA LEU A 324 6.13 -59.58 -30.66
C LEU A 324 4.90 -59.72 -29.75
N ALA A 325 5.04 -59.46 -28.46
CA ALA A 325 3.92 -59.29 -27.54
C ALA A 325 4.18 -58.10 -26.61
N TYR A 326 3.53 -56.99 -26.96
CA TYR A 326 2.71 -56.13 -26.11
C TYR A 326 2.86 -56.30 -24.58
N PHE A 327 3.28 -55.25 -23.89
CA PHE A 327 2.65 -54.71 -22.68
C PHE A 327 3.21 -53.31 -22.39
N GLY A 328 2.33 -52.31 -22.35
CA GLY A 328 2.61 -51.06 -21.64
C GLY A 328 2.49 -51.29 -20.13
N VAL A 329 3.09 -50.43 -19.31
CA VAL A 329 2.45 -49.34 -18.55
C VAL A 329 3.57 -48.46 -17.99
N ASN A 330 3.29 -47.15 -17.94
CA ASN A 330 4.00 -46.13 -17.19
C ASN A 330 4.46 -46.59 -15.79
N ASP A 331 5.60 -46.07 -15.35
CA ASP A 331 5.61 -45.36 -14.06
C ASP A 331 6.77 -44.36 -13.96
N ASN A 332 6.43 -43.26 -13.30
CA ASN A 332 7.27 -42.12 -12.96
C ASN A 332 8.56 -42.54 -12.25
N PHE A 333 9.69 -41.91 -12.60
CA PHE A 333 10.75 -41.70 -11.63
C PHE A 333 11.41 -40.33 -11.82
N ASP A 334 11.36 -39.60 -10.72
CA ASP A 334 11.98 -38.33 -10.39
C ASP A 334 13.49 -38.52 -10.21
N PHE A 335 14.29 -37.71 -10.88
CA PHE A 335 15.62 -37.32 -10.39
C PHE A 335 16.02 -35.99 -11.03
N GLY A 336 15.95 -34.93 -10.24
CA GLY A 336 16.70 -33.71 -10.50
C GLY A 336 18.18 -33.96 -10.27
N SER A 337 19.00 -33.65 -11.26
CA SER A 337 20.43 -33.42 -11.09
C SER A 337 20.81 -32.17 -11.89
N ASP A 338 21.21 -31.14 -11.14
CA ASP A 338 21.97 -30.00 -11.61
C ASP A 338 23.24 -30.49 -12.33
N GLU A 339 23.46 -30.03 -13.55
CA GLU A 339 24.77 -30.06 -14.20
C GLU A 339 25.05 -28.65 -14.75
N ASP A 340 25.86 -27.92 -14.00
CA ASP A 340 26.60 -26.75 -14.46
C ASP A 340 27.62 -27.20 -15.53
N ILE A 341 27.45 -26.72 -16.76
CA ILE A 341 28.44 -26.89 -17.83
C ILE A 341 29.30 -25.61 -17.87
N GLU A 342 30.47 -25.71 -17.27
CA GLU A 342 31.59 -24.78 -17.41
C GLU A 342 32.32 -25.13 -18.72
N CYS A 343 32.49 -24.16 -19.63
CA CYS A 343 33.28 -24.31 -20.85
C CYS A 343 34.41 -23.28 -20.83
N ASP A 344 35.58 -23.69 -20.33
CA ASP A 344 36.86 -23.07 -20.63
C ASP A 344 37.72 -24.12 -21.35
N ASP A 345 38.17 -23.81 -22.58
CA ASP A 345 39.42 -24.32 -23.16
C ASP A 345 39.71 -23.57 -24.49
N GLU A 346 40.44 -22.46 -24.40
CA GLU A 346 41.08 -21.81 -25.55
C GLU A 346 42.33 -22.59 -25.97
N ILE A 347 42.28 -23.21 -27.15
CA ILE A 347 43.42 -23.84 -27.80
C ILE A 347 44.21 -22.78 -28.59
N ALA A 348 45.42 -22.50 -28.14
CA ALA A 348 46.43 -21.78 -28.91
C ALA A 348 46.98 -22.69 -30.03
N MET A 349 46.78 -22.30 -31.30
CA MET A 349 47.45 -22.93 -32.44
C MET A 349 48.45 -21.96 -33.08
N ALA A 350 49.73 -22.24 -32.84
CA ALA A 350 50.86 -21.65 -33.54
C ALA A 350 51.06 -22.34 -34.90
N THR A 351 51.00 -21.60 -35.99
CA THR A 351 51.43 -22.08 -37.32
C THR A 351 52.84 -21.59 -37.63
N SER A 352 53.77 -22.54 -37.63
CA SER A 352 55.16 -22.45 -38.07
C SER A 352 55.22 -22.57 -39.59
N THR A 353 55.87 -21.62 -40.27
CA THR A 353 56.12 -21.62 -41.71
C THR A 353 57.41 -22.39 -42.03
N TYR A 354 57.29 -23.44 -42.83
CA TYR A 354 58.40 -24.20 -43.42
C TYR A 354 58.92 -23.48 -44.68
N SER A 355 60.24 -23.24 -44.73
CA SER A 355 60.98 -22.87 -45.95
C SER A 355 61.64 -24.12 -46.52
N ILE A 356 61.49 -24.36 -47.82
CA ILE A 356 62.25 -25.37 -48.55
C ILE A 356 63.16 -24.63 -49.53
N GLU A 357 64.46 -24.77 -49.30
CA GLU A 357 65.53 -24.39 -50.23
C GLU A 357 65.64 -25.43 -51.35
N SER A 358 65.89 -24.98 -52.57
CA SER A 358 66.31 -25.82 -53.69
C SER A 358 67.56 -25.20 -54.30
N GLU A 359 68.71 -25.81 -54.00
CA GLU A 359 69.95 -25.64 -54.74
C GLU A 359 69.87 -26.46 -56.04
N LEU A 360 70.28 -25.89 -57.19
CA LEU A 360 70.90 -26.66 -58.27
C LEU A 360 71.93 -25.81 -59.01
N ASN A 361 73.13 -26.38 -59.09
CA ASN A 361 74.30 -25.89 -59.81
C ASN A 361 74.10 -25.91 -61.33
N GLU A 362 74.66 -24.90 -61.99
CA GLU A 362 74.97 -24.90 -63.42
C GLU A 362 76.25 -25.72 -63.68
N ASP A 363 76.28 -26.50 -64.77
CA ASP A 363 77.49 -26.66 -65.57
C ASP A 363 77.21 -27.16 -67.00
N ASP A 364 77.86 -26.44 -67.93
CA ASP A 364 78.38 -26.78 -69.26
C ASP A 364 77.51 -27.13 -70.49
N LYS A 365 77.44 -26.13 -71.39
CA LYS A 365 77.71 -26.12 -72.85
C LYS A 365 77.35 -27.36 -73.68
N THR A 366 76.49 -27.18 -74.69
CA THR A 366 76.90 -26.93 -76.10
C THR A 366 75.71 -26.77 -77.04
N SER A 367 75.85 -25.78 -77.92
CA SER A 367 75.03 -25.47 -79.10
C SER A 367 74.66 -26.71 -79.93
N VAL A 368 73.40 -26.81 -80.35
CA VAL A 368 72.90 -27.17 -81.70
C VAL A 368 71.35 -27.27 -81.68
N HIS A 369 70.69 -26.75 -82.72
CA HIS A 369 69.24 -26.83 -83.08
C HIS A 369 68.29 -25.67 -82.67
N SER A 370 68.33 -24.62 -83.49
CA SER A 370 67.51 -23.40 -83.47
C SER A 370 66.15 -23.54 -84.19
N MET A 371 65.30 -24.52 -83.84
CA MET A 371 63.98 -24.67 -84.51
C MET A 371 62.82 -25.16 -83.62
N GLU A 372 63.08 -25.58 -82.37
CA GLU A 372 62.05 -25.96 -81.38
C GLU A 372 61.67 -24.82 -80.43
N TYR A 373 62.51 -23.80 -80.31
CA TYR A 373 62.34 -22.71 -79.35
C TYR A 373 61.25 -21.71 -79.74
N ASP A 374 60.99 -21.51 -81.04
CA ASP A 374 60.03 -20.49 -81.49
C ASP A 374 58.57 -20.87 -81.14
N ASN A 375 58.20 -22.15 -81.27
CA ASN A 375 56.86 -22.64 -80.91
C ASN A 375 56.61 -22.59 -79.38
N LEU A 376 57.61 -22.97 -78.59
CA LEU A 376 57.53 -22.92 -77.12
C LEU A 376 57.45 -21.47 -76.61
N THR A 377 58.13 -20.53 -77.27
CA THR A 377 57.99 -19.10 -76.94
C THR A 377 56.63 -18.53 -77.33
N ASP A 378 55.95 -19.07 -78.35
CA ASP A 378 54.63 -18.58 -78.75
C ASP A 378 53.51 -19.19 -77.88
N GLU A 379 53.63 -20.45 -77.46
CA GLU A 379 52.76 -21.05 -76.43
C GLU A 379 52.89 -20.31 -75.09
N LEU A 380 54.12 -20.04 -74.63
CA LEU A 380 54.35 -19.28 -73.40
C LEU A 380 53.81 -17.85 -73.48
N LYS A 381 53.92 -17.17 -74.63
CA LYS A 381 53.30 -15.85 -74.83
C LYS A 381 51.77 -15.92 -74.77
N GLN A 382 51.18 -17.00 -75.26
CA GLN A 382 49.74 -17.20 -75.22
C GLN A 382 49.25 -17.50 -73.79
N GLU A 383 49.99 -18.30 -73.02
CA GLU A 383 49.73 -18.50 -71.59
C GLU A 383 49.86 -17.19 -70.78
N ILE A 384 50.89 -16.37 -71.05
CA ILE A 384 51.06 -15.08 -70.39
C ILE A 384 49.91 -14.11 -70.73
N LEU A 385 49.42 -14.11 -71.98
CA LEU A 385 48.25 -13.34 -72.39
C LEU A 385 46.97 -13.81 -71.70
N GLU A 386 46.81 -15.13 -71.54
CA GLU A 386 45.66 -15.72 -70.87
C GLU A 386 45.66 -15.39 -69.37
N VAL A 387 46.80 -15.54 -68.69
CA VAL A 387 47.01 -15.14 -67.29
C VAL A 387 46.76 -13.64 -67.11
N TYR A 388 47.25 -12.79 -68.02
CA TYR A 388 46.97 -11.35 -68.00
C TYR A 388 45.47 -11.07 -68.11
N SER A 389 44.76 -11.75 -69.01
CA SER A 389 43.31 -11.58 -69.18
C SER A 389 42.49 -12.05 -67.98
N GLN A 390 42.91 -13.14 -67.33
CA GLN A 390 42.28 -13.67 -66.12
C GLN A 390 42.51 -12.73 -64.92
N LEU A 391 43.73 -12.23 -64.74
CA LEU A 391 44.05 -11.23 -63.72
C LEU A 391 43.26 -9.93 -63.92
N GLN A 392 43.13 -9.47 -65.16
CA GLN A 392 42.34 -8.27 -65.47
C GLN A 392 40.85 -8.47 -65.17
N ARG A 393 40.33 -9.69 -65.40
CA ARG A 393 38.94 -10.06 -65.05
C ARG A 393 38.73 -10.13 -63.55
N LEU A 394 39.69 -10.64 -62.77
CA LEU A 394 39.64 -10.64 -61.31
C LEU A 394 39.72 -9.24 -60.72
N VAL A 395 40.59 -8.37 -61.25
CA VAL A 395 40.62 -6.94 -60.87
C VAL A 395 39.27 -6.28 -61.15
N LEU A 396 38.65 -6.56 -62.31
CA LEU A 396 37.32 -6.05 -62.65
C LEU A 396 36.22 -6.61 -61.74
N GLN A 397 36.30 -7.86 -61.30
CA GLN A 397 35.33 -8.45 -60.37
C GLN A 397 35.47 -7.87 -58.94
N LEU A 398 36.70 -7.66 -58.48
CA LEU A 398 36.98 -7.03 -57.18
C LEU A 398 36.60 -5.53 -57.19
N LYS A 399 36.83 -4.82 -58.30
CA LYS A 399 36.39 -3.43 -58.50
C LYS A 399 34.89 -3.28 -58.77
N GLY A 400 34.26 -4.24 -59.46
CA GLY A 400 32.82 -4.21 -59.79
C GLY A 400 31.90 -4.37 -58.58
N ARG A 401 32.45 -4.75 -57.43
CA ARG A 401 31.79 -4.65 -56.12
C ARG A 401 31.68 -3.21 -55.62
N ASN A 402 32.37 -2.26 -56.26
CA ASN A 402 32.31 -0.81 -56.01
C ASN A 402 31.88 -0.10 -57.32
N ASN A 403 30.62 0.34 -57.37
CA ASN A 403 29.97 0.81 -58.59
C ASN A 403 30.61 2.08 -59.14
N ASN A 404 31.25 2.02 -60.32
CA ASN A 404 31.20 3.00 -61.43
C ASN A 404 32.51 2.99 -62.26
N TRP A 405 32.60 2.18 -63.33
CA TRP A 405 33.58 2.39 -64.42
C TRP A 405 33.25 1.57 -65.69
N GLN A 406 33.51 2.12 -66.88
CA GLN A 406 33.20 1.50 -68.18
C GLN A 406 34.38 0.64 -68.73
N PRO A 407 34.12 -0.34 -69.62
CA PRO A 407 35.14 -1.29 -70.07
C PRO A 407 36.23 -0.59 -70.91
N VAL A 408 37.51 -0.78 -70.56
CA VAL A 408 38.63 -0.44 -71.45
C VAL A 408 38.96 -1.64 -72.32
N GLU A 409 39.13 -1.39 -73.62
CA GLU A 409 39.32 -2.37 -74.68
C GLU A 409 40.47 -3.38 -74.41
N THR A 410 40.22 -4.63 -74.78
CA THR A 410 41.18 -5.73 -74.77
C THR A 410 42.26 -5.55 -75.84
N PRO A 411 43.56 -5.79 -75.57
CA PRO A 411 44.58 -5.69 -76.59
C PRO A 411 44.51 -6.91 -77.54
N THR A 412 44.24 -6.66 -78.82
CA THR A 412 44.39 -7.65 -79.89
C THR A 412 45.86 -7.89 -80.25
N LYS A 413 46.27 -9.16 -80.19
CA LYS A 413 47.39 -9.89 -80.84
C LYS A 413 48.78 -9.26 -81.06
N ASN A 414 49.03 -7.98 -80.82
CA ASN A 414 50.36 -7.37 -80.94
C ASN A 414 50.76 -6.66 -79.64
N GLY A 415 51.64 -7.32 -78.87
CA GLY A 415 52.50 -6.71 -77.85
C GLY A 415 51.83 -6.32 -76.54
N LEU A 416 51.90 -7.22 -75.54
CA LEU A 416 51.88 -6.80 -74.14
C LEU A 416 53.07 -5.86 -73.92
N LYS A 417 52.80 -4.61 -73.49
CA LYS A 417 53.89 -3.72 -73.07
C LYS A 417 54.54 -4.31 -71.81
N PRO A 418 55.89 -4.38 -71.74
CA PRO A 418 56.58 -4.79 -70.53
C PRO A 418 56.10 -3.96 -69.33
N GLY A 419 55.62 -4.61 -68.29
CA GLY A 419 55.10 -3.96 -67.08
C GLY A 419 53.58 -3.87 -66.97
N SER A 420 52.79 -4.20 -68.00
CA SER A 420 51.31 -4.19 -67.90
C SER A 420 50.78 -5.23 -66.90
N LEU A 421 51.33 -6.45 -66.89
CA LEU A 421 50.95 -7.50 -65.91
C LEU A 421 51.29 -7.07 -64.48
N LEU A 422 52.43 -6.41 -64.31
CA LEU A 422 52.91 -5.93 -63.01
C LEU A 422 52.07 -4.73 -62.50
N ALA A 423 51.51 -3.94 -63.41
CA ALA A 423 50.56 -2.89 -63.08
C ALA A 423 49.21 -3.47 -62.61
N VAL A 424 48.67 -4.48 -63.32
CA VAL A 424 47.44 -5.18 -62.93
C VAL A 424 47.61 -5.88 -61.58
N LEU A 425 48.74 -6.54 -61.33
CA LEU A 425 49.03 -7.18 -60.04
C LEU A 425 49.17 -6.18 -58.89
N ARG A 426 49.78 -5.01 -59.13
CA ARG A 426 49.88 -3.94 -58.14
C ARG A 426 48.52 -3.37 -57.80
N GLU A 427 47.68 -3.16 -58.81
CA GLU A 427 46.31 -2.68 -58.65
C GLU A 427 45.44 -3.70 -57.90
N LEU A 428 45.61 -5.00 -58.16
CA LEU A 428 44.95 -6.08 -57.43
C LEU A 428 45.39 -6.09 -55.96
N ARG A 429 46.68 -5.92 -55.69
CA ARG A 429 47.23 -5.82 -54.33
C ARG A 429 46.67 -4.62 -53.57
N GLU A 430 46.64 -3.44 -54.17
CA GLU A 430 46.09 -2.22 -53.55
C GLU A 430 44.60 -2.37 -53.23
N LEU A 431 43.81 -2.91 -54.16
CA LEU A 431 42.39 -3.19 -53.92
C LEU A 431 42.15 -4.20 -52.80
N THR A 432 42.98 -5.24 -52.72
CA THR A 432 42.86 -6.26 -51.67
C THR A 432 43.22 -5.67 -50.31
N GLU A 433 44.26 -4.82 -50.24
CA GLU A 433 44.63 -4.10 -49.03
C GLU A 433 43.55 -3.11 -48.58
N ASP A 434 42.86 -2.44 -49.52
CA ASP A 434 41.78 -1.50 -49.20
C ASP A 434 40.50 -2.19 -48.71
N ILE A 435 40.14 -3.33 -49.29
CA ILE A 435 38.99 -4.14 -48.82
C ILE A 435 39.23 -4.65 -47.39
N VAL A 436 40.44 -5.16 -47.11
CA VAL A 436 40.80 -5.65 -45.77
C VAL A 436 40.83 -4.52 -44.74
N LYS A 437 41.23 -3.30 -45.13
CA LYS A 437 41.16 -2.13 -44.25
C LYS A 437 39.71 -1.70 -43.99
N HIS A 438 38.85 -1.70 -45.01
CA HIS A 438 37.44 -1.38 -44.88
C HIS A 438 36.70 -2.38 -43.97
N GLU A 439 36.92 -3.68 -44.13
CA GLU A 439 36.32 -4.70 -43.24
C GLU A 439 36.76 -4.55 -41.78
N LYS A 440 38.03 -4.18 -41.53
CA LYS A 440 38.52 -3.92 -40.18
C LYS A 440 37.91 -2.67 -39.56
N LEU A 441 37.77 -1.59 -40.33
CA LEU A 441 37.13 -0.35 -39.86
C LEU A 441 35.63 -0.53 -39.61
N GLU A 442 34.91 -1.25 -40.47
CA GLU A 442 33.48 -1.52 -40.28
C GLU A 442 33.20 -2.42 -39.08
N LYS A 443 33.99 -3.48 -38.86
CA LYS A 443 33.85 -4.32 -37.67
C LYS A 443 34.13 -3.56 -36.38
N SER A 444 35.24 -2.81 -36.32
CA SER A 444 35.58 -2.03 -35.12
C SER A 444 34.55 -0.94 -34.80
N GLN A 445 33.97 -0.29 -35.81
CA GLN A 445 32.89 0.70 -35.59
C GLN A 445 31.58 0.06 -35.16
N SER A 446 31.24 -1.13 -35.67
CA SER A 446 30.02 -1.84 -35.25
C SER A 446 30.14 -2.35 -33.82
N ASP A 447 31.32 -2.84 -33.43
CA ASP A 447 31.57 -3.38 -32.10
C ASP A 447 31.62 -2.27 -31.04
N GLU A 448 32.25 -1.12 -31.34
CA GLU A 448 32.20 0.06 -30.46
C GLU A 448 30.77 0.62 -30.29
N HIS A 449 29.98 0.63 -31.36
CA HIS A 449 28.60 1.10 -31.28
C HIS A 449 27.72 0.17 -30.44
N ASN A 450 27.86 -1.15 -30.63
CA ASN A 450 27.13 -2.16 -29.86
C ASN A 450 27.54 -2.14 -28.38
N LEU A 451 28.84 -1.97 -28.09
CA LEU A 451 29.33 -1.83 -26.72
C LEU A 451 28.75 -0.58 -26.04
N GLY A 452 28.69 0.56 -26.74
CA GLY A 452 28.08 1.79 -26.22
C GLY A 452 26.59 1.67 -25.92
N ILE A 453 25.83 0.96 -26.76
CA ILE A 453 24.40 0.67 -26.50
C ILE A 453 24.25 -0.20 -25.25
N LEU A 454 25.10 -1.23 -25.11
CA LEU A 454 25.06 -2.12 -23.95
C LEU A 454 25.44 -1.39 -22.66
N GLU A 455 26.45 -0.53 -22.70
CA GLU A 455 26.82 0.33 -21.57
C GLU A 455 25.69 1.27 -21.17
N GLN A 456 24.97 1.84 -22.14
CA GLN A 456 23.83 2.71 -21.88
C GLN A 456 22.65 1.93 -21.25
N GLN A 457 22.39 0.70 -21.69
CA GLN A 457 21.37 -0.18 -21.09
C GLN A 457 21.76 -0.60 -19.67
N VAL A 458 23.03 -0.94 -19.43
CA VAL A 458 23.53 -1.25 -18.08
C VAL A 458 23.41 -0.02 -17.17
N ALA A 459 23.70 1.18 -17.67
CA ALA A 459 23.53 2.41 -16.92
C ALA A 459 22.06 2.72 -16.59
N SER A 460 21.13 2.46 -17.52
CA SER A 460 19.69 2.65 -17.26
C SER A 460 19.18 1.65 -16.22
N LEU A 461 19.55 0.37 -16.34
CA LEU A 461 19.19 -0.66 -15.36
C LEU A 461 19.75 -0.37 -13.96
N LYS A 462 20.99 0.12 -13.87
CA LYS A 462 21.58 0.56 -12.59
C LYS A 462 20.81 1.71 -11.97
N LYS A 463 20.34 2.67 -12.78
CA LYS A 463 19.54 3.80 -12.31
C LYS A 463 18.16 3.35 -11.81
N GLU A 464 17.51 2.42 -12.51
CA GLU A 464 16.24 1.82 -12.09
C GLU A 464 16.38 0.98 -10.83
N LEU A 465 17.46 0.21 -10.70
CA LEU A 465 17.78 -0.56 -9.49
C LEU A 465 17.97 0.38 -8.29
N CYS A 466 18.73 1.46 -8.44
CA CYS A 466 18.95 2.46 -7.39
C CYS A 466 17.64 3.18 -7.01
N ALA A 467 16.80 3.52 -7.99
CA ALA A 467 15.49 4.11 -7.73
C ALA A 467 14.57 3.14 -6.97
N SER A 468 14.57 1.86 -7.35
CA SER A 468 13.78 0.80 -6.70
C SER A 468 14.27 0.53 -5.27
N GLN A 469 15.59 0.50 -5.05
CA GLN A 469 16.18 0.41 -3.71
C GLN A 469 15.78 1.62 -2.85
N GLY A 470 15.85 2.83 -3.39
CA GLY A 470 15.40 4.04 -2.67
C GLY A 470 13.91 4.02 -2.32
N GLN A 471 13.05 3.46 -3.18
CA GLN A 471 11.63 3.25 -2.86
C GLN A 471 11.46 2.22 -1.74
N LEU A 472 12.21 1.12 -1.80
CA LEU A 472 12.16 0.05 -0.81
C LEU A 472 12.61 0.54 0.58
N ASP A 473 13.62 1.40 0.65
CA ASP A 473 14.07 2.02 1.90
C ASP A 473 13.04 3.02 2.46
N ARG A 474 12.34 3.76 1.60
CA ARG A 474 11.20 4.59 2.03
C ARG A 474 10.05 3.74 2.58
N PHE A 475 9.69 2.66 1.90
CA PHE A 475 8.66 1.74 2.40
C PHE A 475 9.05 1.08 3.73
N LYS A 476 10.32 0.73 3.92
CA LYS A 476 10.84 0.26 5.21
C LYS A 476 10.70 1.32 6.31
N ALA A 477 11.03 2.58 6.02
CA ALA A 477 10.89 3.68 6.97
C ALA A 477 9.42 3.91 7.36
N ASP A 478 8.51 3.89 6.38
CA ASP A 478 7.07 4.03 6.59
C ASP A 478 6.49 2.87 7.41
N LEU A 479 6.92 1.63 7.13
CA LEU A 479 6.54 0.46 7.92
C LEU A 479 7.01 0.61 9.38
N LEU A 480 8.26 1.01 9.59
CA LEU A 480 8.81 1.18 10.93
C LEU A 480 8.10 2.32 11.71
N GLN A 481 7.68 3.37 11.01
CA GLN A 481 6.84 4.42 11.60
C GLN A 481 5.44 3.90 11.96
N LYS A 482 4.82 3.10 11.08
CA LYS A 482 3.52 2.46 11.35
C LYS A 482 3.59 1.49 12.52
N ASP A 483 4.64 0.70 12.63
CA ASP A 483 4.85 -0.22 13.76
C ASP A 483 4.93 0.54 15.09
N LYS A 484 5.67 1.65 15.14
CA LYS A 484 5.71 2.53 16.33
C LYS A 484 4.34 3.12 16.67
N LEU A 485 3.53 3.47 15.68
CA LEU A 485 2.16 3.98 15.91
C LEU A 485 1.24 2.86 16.41
N LEU A 486 1.34 1.65 15.85
CA LEU A 486 0.62 0.48 16.31
C LEU A 486 0.98 0.14 17.76
N GLU A 487 2.25 0.23 18.12
CA GLU A 487 2.71 -0.01 19.49
C GLU A 487 2.12 1.00 20.48
N LYS A 488 2.11 2.30 20.13
CA LYS A 488 1.43 3.33 20.92
C LYS A 488 -0.07 3.06 21.06
N ARG A 489 -0.74 2.69 19.97
CA ARG A 489 -2.18 2.38 19.98
C ARG A 489 -2.49 1.14 20.79
N ASN A 490 -1.63 0.12 20.74
CA ASN A 490 -1.74 -1.06 21.60
C ASN A 490 -1.58 -0.68 23.08
N GLN A 491 -0.62 0.18 23.42
CA GLN A 491 -0.47 0.69 24.79
C GLN A 491 -1.73 1.45 25.24
N GLU A 492 -2.28 2.34 24.42
CA GLU A 492 -3.55 3.03 24.68
C GLU A 492 -4.71 2.03 24.90
N MET A 493 -4.84 1.03 24.03
CA MET A 493 -5.83 -0.05 24.16
C MET A 493 -5.66 -0.82 25.47
N THR A 494 -4.42 -1.15 25.87
CA THR A 494 -4.19 -1.83 27.15
C THR A 494 -4.54 -0.96 28.36
N ASN A 495 -4.33 0.36 28.28
CA ASN A 495 -4.69 1.29 29.33
C ASN A 495 -6.21 1.45 29.44
N LEU A 496 -6.91 1.58 28.31
CA LEU A 496 -8.37 1.60 28.26
C LEU A 496 -8.97 0.28 28.77
N ALA A 497 -8.36 -0.86 28.42
CA ALA A 497 -8.79 -2.16 28.95
C ALA A 497 -8.64 -2.22 30.48
N LYS A 498 -7.52 -1.73 31.04
CA LYS A 498 -7.33 -1.62 32.50
C LYS A 498 -8.37 -0.71 33.15
N GLN A 499 -8.67 0.44 32.55
CA GLN A 499 -9.72 1.33 33.06
C GLN A 499 -11.09 0.66 33.04
N LEU A 500 -11.42 -0.06 31.96
CA LEU A 500 -12.67 -0.80 31.86
C LEU A 500 -12.75 -1.92 32.91
N THR A 501 -11.66 -2.63 33.20
CA THR A 501 -11.64 -3.62 34.28
C THR A 501 -11.83 -2.98 35.65
N LEU A 502 -11.24 -1.80 35.90
CA LEU A 502 -11.43 -1.09 37.17
C LEU A 502 -12.88 -0.63 37.33
N HIS A 503 -13.49 -0.06 36.29
CA HIS A 503 -14.91 0.32 36.33
C HIS A 503 -15.83 -0.90 36.46
N GLN A 504 -15.50 -2.03 35.84
CA GLN A 504 -16.25 -3.27 36.02
C GLN A 504 -16.14 -3.79 37.46
N ASP A 505 -14.96 -3.71 38.08
CA ASP A 505 -14.74 -4.09 39.47
C ASP A 505 -15.48 -3.14 40.43
N GLU A 506 -15.49 -1.83 40.15
CA GLU A 506 -16.28 -0.83 40.89
C GLU A 506 -17.77 -1.12 40.79
N GLU A 507 -18.28 -1.38 39.59
CA GLU A 507 -19.68 -1.75 39.38
C GLU A 507 -20.04 -3.02 40.16
N ASN A 508 -19.18 -4.04 40.11
CA ASN A 508 -19.37 -5.28 40.87
C ASN A 508 -19.36 -5.03 42.39
N ARG A 509 -18.52 -4.12 42.90
CA ARG A 509 -18.52 -3.73 44.31
C ARG A 509 -19.81 -3.02 44.70
N LEU A 510 -20.28 -2.08 43.88
CA LEU A 510 -21.54 -1.36 44.11
C LEU A 510 -22.73 -2.31 44.02
N LEU A 511 -22.73 -3.28 43.11
CA LEU A 511 -23.75 -4.33 43.04
C LEU A 511 -23.72 -5.22 44.29
N ALA A 512 -22.55 -5.63 44.76
CA ALA A 512 -22.42 -6.40 46.00
C ALA A 512 -22.85 -5.60 47.24
N GLU A 513 -22.61 -4.29 47.27
CA GLU A 513 -23.08 -3.41 48.34
C GLU A 513 -24.59 -3.22 48.28
N ARG A 514 -25.17 -3.02 47.09
CA ARG A 514 -26.62 -3.03 46.88
C ARG A 514 -27.24 -4.33 47.37
N ASP A 515 -26.66 -5.47 47.01
CA ASP A 515 -27.18 -6.78 47.40
C ASP A 515 -27.07 -6.98 48.91
N ARG A 516 -25.98 -6.53 49.55
CA ARG A 516 -25.88 -6.51 51.03
C ARG A 516 -26.96 -5.64 51.66
N ILE A 517 -27.18 -4.42 51.16
CA ILE A 517 -28.22 -3.53 51.68
C ILE A 517 -29.61 -4.13 51.41
N GLN A 518 -29.81 -4.80 50.29
CA GLN A 518 -31.05 -5.47 49.96
C GLN A 518 -31.29 -6.70 50.84
N ASP A 519 -30.27 -7.48 51.16
CA ASP A 519 -30.33 -8.60 52.11
C ASP A 519 -30.54 -8.11 53.55
N GLU A 520 -29.90 -7.01 53.96
CA GLU A 520 -30.15 -6.33 55.25
C GLU A 520 -31.59 -5.79 55.31
N ALA A 521 -32.08 -5.18 54.23
CA ALA A 521 -33.46 -4.72 54.13
C ALA A 521 -34.48 -5.87 54.04
N ALA A 522 -34.11 -7.01 53.46
CA ALA A 522 -34.92 -8.22 53.42
C ALA A 522 -34.93 -8.97 54.76
N GLY A 523 -33.84 -8.87 55.53
CA GLY A 523 -33.68 -9.42 56.87
C GLY A 523 -34.31 -8.56 57.97
N ILE A 524 -34.68 -7.32 57.67
CA ILE A 524 -35.42 -6.45 58.58
C ILE A 524 -36.89 -6.46 58.17
N THR A 525 -37.68 -7.34 58.77
CA THR A 525 -39.13 -7.29 58.60
C THR A 525 -39.68 -6.03 59.26
N ARG A 526 -40.76 -5.46 58.71
CA ARG A 526 -41.47 -4.30 59.33
C ARG A 526 -41.80 -4.58 60.79
N ASP A 527 -42.04 -5.84 61.12
CA ASP A 527 -42.33 -6.32 62.47
C ASP A 527 -41.10 -6.32 63.38
N GLU A 528 -39.89 -6.63 62.88
CA GLU A 528 -38.63 -6.50 63.64
C GLU A 528 -38.26 -5.04 63.91
N ILE A 529 -38.48 -4.10 62.97
CA ILE A 529 -38.32 -2.66 63.27
C ILE A 529 -39.32 -2.22 64.34
N ILE A 530 -40.56 -2.68 64.24
CA ILE A 530 -41.60 -2.36 65.22
C ILE A 530 -41.25 -2.99 66.58
N GLU A 531 -40.70 -4.20 66.62
CA GLU A 531 -40.21 -4.83 67.83
C GLU A 531 -38.98 -4.11 68.40
N GLN A 532 -38.02 -3.72 67.57
CA GLN A 532 -36.84 -2.96 67.99
C GLN A 532 -37.24 -1.59 68.56
N VAL A 533 -38.16 -0.87 67.91
CA VAL A 533 -38.67 0.42 68.39
C VAL A 533 -39.52 0.25 69.65
N ARG A 534 -40.29 -0.85 69.76
CA ARG A 534 -41.02 -1.19 71.00
C ARG A 534 -40.06 -1.56 72.11
N ALA A 535 -39.01 -2.34 71.82
CA ALA A 535 -37.98 -2.71 72.78
C ALA A 535 -37.18 -1.47 73.22
N ASP A 536 -36.82 -0.56 72.32
CA ASP A 536 -36.13 0.69 72.65
C ASP A 536 -37.02 1.64 73.46
N ARG A 537 -38.32 1.73 73.10
CA ARG A 537 -39.30 2.49 73.88
C ARG A 537 -39.51 1.86 75.25
N ASP A 538 -39.64 0.55 75.34
CA ASP A 538 -39.91 -0.15 76.59
C ASP A 538 -38.65 -0.14 77.46
N GLN A 539 -37.45 -0.21 76.88
CA GLN A 539 -36.15 -0.06 77.55
C GLN A 539 -35.89 1.41 77.96
N ALA A 540 -36.39 2.39 77.19
CA ALA A 540 -36.39 3.81 77.58
C ALA A 540 -37.42 4.10 78.69
N ILE A 541 -38.58 3.43 78.66
CA ILE A 541 -39.58 3.46 79.73
C ILE A 541 -39.01 2.77 80.97
N GLU A 542 -38.27 1.67 80.85
CA GLU A 542 -37.61 0.99 81.96
C GLU A 542 -36.51 1.87 82.57
N ARG A 543 -35.69 2.53 81.73
CA ARG A 543 -34.72 3.55 82.16
C ARG A 543 -35.39 4.78 82.78
N SER A 544 -36.57 5.16 82.30
CA SER A 544 -37.39 6.27 82.83
C SER A 544 -38.17 5.90 84.09
N CYS A 545 -38.50 4.62 84.31
CA CYS A 545 -39.27 4.14 85.46
C CYS A 545 -38.37 3.71 86.62
N PHE A 546 -37.06 3.69 86.43
CA PHE A 546 -36.09 3.41 87.49
C PHE A 546 -35.15 4.60 87.75
N ASP A 547 -35.70 5.82 87.80
CA ASP A 547 -35.00 6.94 88.41
C ASP A 547 -35.86 7.61 89.51
N PRO A 548 -35.57 7.36 90.80
CA PRO A 548 -36.14 8.07 91.96
C PRO A 548 -35.84 9.58 92.02
N SER A 549 -35.23 10.18 90.99
CA SER A 549 -34.63 11.52 91.02
C SER A 549 -35.54 12.71 90.64
N VAL A 550 -36.87 12.58 90.58
CA VAL A 550 -37.76 13.78 90.46
C VAL A 550 -37.91 14.53 91.80
N ILE A 551 -37.27 14.04 92.87
CA ILE A 551 -37.13 14.75 94.14
C ILE A 551 -35.64 14.86 94.46
N CYS A 552 -35.00 15.95 94.01
CA CYS A 552 -34.11 16.78 94.84
C CYS A 552 -33.28 17.72 93.96
N LEU A 553 -33.51 19.01 94.18
CA LEU A 553 -32.56 20.07 93.92
C LEU A 553 -31.24 19.82 94.65
N LYS A 554 -30.18 20.43 94.09
CA LYS A 554 -28.99 21.01 94.75
C LYS A 554 -27.71 20.13 94.93
N TYR A 555 -26.64 20.68 94.33
CA TYR A 555 -25.20 20.55 94.65
C TYR A 555 -24.48 19.22 94.33
N ASN A 556 -23.69 19.21 93.25
CA ASN A 556 -22.21 19.21 93.27
C ASN A 556 -21.58 18.61 91.99
N SER A 557 -20.71 19.40 91.37
CA SER A 557 -19.38 19.05 90.85
C SER A 557 -19.11 17.62 90.34
N SER A 558 -18.99 17.45 89.01
CA SER A 558 -17.91 16.69 88.33
C SER A 558 -18.07 16.73 86.79
N PRO A 559 -17.02 17.06 86.00
CA PRO A 559 -17.08 17.02 84.54
C PRO A 559 -16.84 15.60 84.03
N LEU A 560 -17.80 15.06 83.27
CA LEU A 560 -17.74 13.71 82.71
C LEU A 560 -17.02 13.71 81.35
N GLN A 561 -16.09 12.76 81.27
CA GLN A 561 -14.97 12.59 80.34
C GLN A 561 -15.36 11.99 78.97
N TYR A 562 -16.58 12.23 78.49
CA TYR A 562 -17.12 11.56 77.29
C TYR A 562 -17.13 12.44 76.01
N ASP A 563 -17.09 13.77 76.13
CA ASP A 563 -17.09 14.66 74.96
C ASP A 563 -15.71 14.77 74.26
N ASN A 564 -14.64 14.32 74.91
CA ASN A 564 -13.28 14.53 74.43
C ASN A 564 -12.88 13.56 73.30
N THR A 565 -13.41 12.34 73.30
CA THR A 565 -13.05 11.31 72.29
C THR A 565 -13.69 11.57 70.92
N LEU A 566 -14.93 12.08 70.90
CA LEU A 566 -15.61 12.42 69.66
C LEU A 566 -15.04 13.71 69.03
N SER A 567 -14.72 14.71 69.86
CA SER A 567 -14.04 15.93 69.42
C SER A 567 -12.66 15.64 68.84
N GLN A 568 -11.86 14.79 69.49
CA GLN A 568 -10.54 14.38 68.98
C GLN A 568 -10.62 13.62 67.64
N LYS A 569 -11.66 12.79 67.44
CA LYS A 569 -11.84 12.07 66.18
C LYS A 569 -12.16 13.02 65.02
N LEU A 570 -13.06 13.98 65.25
CA LEU A 570 -13.40 15.01 64.26
C LEU A 570 -12.20 15.91 63.94
N GLU A 571 -11.39 16.27 64.94
CA GLU A 571 -10.16 17.05 64.74
C GLU A 571 -9.11 16.29 63.92
N LEU A 572 -8.96 14.98 64.14
CA LEU A 572 -8.07 14.12 63.34
C LEU A 572 -8.55 13.98 61.89
N GLU A 573 -9.84 13.80 61.66
CA GLU A 573 -10.41 13.75 60.31
C GLU A 573 -10.24 15.09 59.58
N LEU A 574 -10.47 16.23 60.26
CA LEU A 574 -10.21 17.56 59.73
C LEU A 574 -8.72 17.78 59.40
N ALA A 575 -7.81 17.29 60.24
CA ALA A 575 -6.38 17.35 59.98
C ALA A 575 -5.98 16.50 58.76
N GLY A 576 -6.60 15.32 58.59
CA GLY A 576 -6.41 14.45 57.43
C GLY A 576 -6.82 15.14 56.12
N VAL A 577 -8.03 15.71 56.08
CA VAL A 577 -8.52 16.42 54.88
C VAL A 577 -7.64 17.63 54.54
N ARG A 578 -7.11 18.35 55.55
CA ARG A 578 -6.16 19.45 55.33
C ARG A 578 -4.84 18.98 54.73
N GLN A 579 -4.31 17.85 55.20
CA GLN A 579 -3.09 17.25 54.67
C GLN A 579 -3.28 16.82 53.21
N ASP A 580 -4.43 16.20 52.90
CA ASP A 580 -4.77 15.77 51.55
C ASP A 580 -4.91 16.95 50.59
N LEU A 581 -5.56 18.04 51.04
CA LEU A 581 -5.66 19.29 50.27
C LEU A 581 -4.28 19.88 49.96
N LEU A 582 -3.39 19.97 50.95
CA LEU A 582 -2.03 20.46 50.74
C LEU A 582 -1.23 19.58 49.78
N CYS A 583 -1.39 18.25 49.86
CA CYS A 583 -0.73 17.33 48.94
C CYS A 583 -1.25 17.47 47.51
N MET A 584 -2.57 17.63 47.34
CA MET A 584 -3.19 17.88 46.03
C MET A 584 -2.75 19.23 45.45
N ASP A 585 -2.68 20.28 46.27
CA ASP A 585 -2.19 21.60 45.86
C ASP A 585 -0.73 21.54 45.39
N GLU A 586 0.13 20.80 46.09
CA GLU A 586 1.52 20.58 45.68
C GLU A 586 1.62 19.83 44.35
N GLN A 587 0.81 18.79 44.15
CA GLN A 587 0.73 18.06 42.88
C GLN A 587 0.22 18.94 41.73
N LEU A 588 -0.79 19.77 41.98
CA LEU A 588 -1.31 20.72 41.01
C LEU A 588 -0.23 21.73 40.63
N LEU A 589 0.47 22.31 41.60
CA LEU A 589 1.55 23.27 41.37
C LEU A 589 2.67 22.67 40.52
N ASN A 590 3.10 21.44 40.84
CA ASN A 590 4.11 20.71 40.07
C ASN A 590 3.64 20.42 38.64
N THR A 591 2.36 20.08 38.45
CA THR A 591 1.77 19.85 37.13
C THR A 591 1.69 21.13 36.31
N ILE A 592 1.28 22.25 36.93
CA ILE A 592 1.28 23.57 36.29
C ILE A 592 2.69 23.95 35.87
N HIS A 593 3.69 23.75 36.74
CA HIS A 593 5.07 24.04 36.43
C HIS A 593 5.58 23.20 35.25
N HIS A 594 5.32 21.89 35.23
CA HIS A 594 5.69 21.03 34.11
C HIS A 594 5.00 21.44 32.80
N LYS A 595 3.72 21.83 32.87
CA LYS A 595 2.98 22.33 31.71
C LYS A 595 3.56 23.66 31.19
N LEU A 596 3.99 24.54 32.10
CA LEU A 596 4.63 25.81 31.75
C LEU A 596 5.98 25.58 31.07
N GLU A 597 6.79 24.66 31.59
CA GLU A 597 8.06 24.24 31.00
C GLU A 597 7.88 23.65 29.59
N LEU A 598 6.90 22.75 29.41
CA LEU A 598 6.56 22.20 28.10
C LEU A 598 6.08 23.28 27.12
N SER A 599 5.29 24.26 27.59
CA SER A 599 4.88 25.40 26.76
C SER A 599 6.08 26.22 26.31
N GLN A 600 7.02 26.51 27.21
CA GLN A 600 8.24 27.26 26.90
C GLN A 600 9.12 26.52 25.88
N GLN A 601 9.25 25.20 25.99
CA GLN A 601 9.96 24.39 25.00
C GLN A 601 9.28 24.41 23.63
N LEU A 602 7.95 24.44 23.61
CA LEU A 602 7.16 24.50 22.37
C LEU A 602 7.32 25.87 21.70
N ASP A 603 7.30 26.95 22.48
CA ASP A 603 7.55 28.32 21.99
C ASP A 603 8.98 28.45 21.43
N GLN A 604 9.98 27.87 22.10
CA GLN A 604 11.35 27.84 21.59
C GLN A 604 11.44 27.08 20.26
N TRP A 605 10.79 25.93 20.15
CA TRP A 605 10.76 25.16 18.90
C TRP A 605 10.04 25.90 17.77
N GLN A 606 8.99 26.66 18.09
CA GLN A 606 8.32 27.53 17.12
C GLN A 606 9.27 28.61 16.60
N CYS A 607 10.01 29.30 17.48
CA CYS A 607 11.02 30.27 17.07
C CYS A 607 12.10 29.62 16.17
N ASP A 608 12.62 28.45 16.55
CA ASP A 608 13.63 27.74 15.77
C ASP A 608 13.10 27.34 14.37
N MET A 609 11.83 26.94 14.28
CA MET A 609 11.19 26.61 13.00
C MET A 609 10.92 27.84 12.15
N GLU A 610 10.50 28.96 12.74
CA GLU A 610 10.34 30.23 12.03
C GLU A 610 11.67 30.72 11.46
N ASP A 611 12.77 30.57 12.20
CA ASP A 611 14.12 30.89 11.74
C ASP A 611 14.54 29.98 10.58
N LEU A 612 14.30 28.67 10.69
CA LEU A 612 14.62 27.71 9.64
C LEU A 612 13.83 27.98 8.35
N VAL A 613 12.53 28.27 8.47
CA VAL A 613 11.69 28.66 7.34
C VAL A 613 12.17 29.97 6.73
N SER A 614 12.54 30.96 7.56
CA SER A 614 13.08 32.24 7.09
C SER A 614 14.39 32.06 6.33
N VAL A 615 15.28 31.17 6.81
CA VAL A 615 16.52 30.79 6.11
C VAL A 615 16.22 30.08 4.79
N GLN A 616 15.27 29.14 4.75
CA GLN A 616 14.88 28.46 3.51
C GLN A 616 14.26 29.42 2.49
N VAL A 617 13.40 30.34 2.92
CA VAL A 617 12.78 31.33 2.03
C VAL A 617 13.83 32.29 1.48
N THR A 618 14.75 32.77 2.33
CA THR A 618 15.85 33.65 1.87
C THR A 618 16.80 32.93 0.92
N GLN A 619 17.13 31.66 1.19
CA GLN A 619 17.92 30.82 0.28
C GLN A 619 17.21 30.62 -1.06
N LYS A 620 15.92 30.29 -1.06
CA LYS A 620 15.11 30.13 -2.29
C LYS A 620 15.02 31.42 -3.09
N LEU A 621 14.81 32.56 -2.43
CA LEU A 621 14.82 33.87 -3.08
C LEU A 621 16.21 34.22 -3.65
N SER A 622 17.30 33.76 -3.02
CA SER A 622 18.66 33.94 -3.54
C SER A 622 18.95 33.05 -4.76
N GLU A 623 18.47 31.79 -4.75
CA GLU A 623 18.56 30.85 -5.87
C GLU A 623 17.76 31.37 -7.08
N GLU A 624 16.56 31.91 -6.85
CA GLU A 624 15.68 32.45 -7.88
C GLU A 624 16.23 33.77 -8.47
N LYS A 625 16.82 34.64 -7.65
CA LYS A 625 17.55 35.83 -8.13
C LYS A 625 18.82 35.48 -8.91
N GLY A 626 19.49 34.37 -8.56
CA GLY A 626 20.63 33.85 -9.33
C GLY A 626 20.25 33.36 -10.73
N HIS A 627 19.05 32.78 -10.89
CA HIS A 627 18.55 32.30 -12.18
C HIS A 627 18.04 33.42 -13.11
N LEU A 628 17.59 34.56 -12.58
CA LEU A 628 17.09 35.69 -13.36
C LEU A 628 18.19 36.62 -13.93
N SER A 629 19.48 36.37 -13.66
CA SER A 629 20.62 37.14 -14.21
C SER A 629 21.05 36.69 -15.62
N SER A 630 20.40 35.69 -16.22
CA SER A 630 20.77 35.15 -17.55
C SER A 630 19.63 35.16 -18.58
N LYS A 631 19.14 36.35 -18.95
CA LYS A 631 18.70 36.70 -20.34
C LYS A 631 18.13 38.13 -20.40
N PRO A 632 18.30 38.85 -21.54
CA PRO A 632 17.94 40.25 -21.66
C PRO A 632 16.45 40.46 -21.95
N SER A 633 15.95 41.60 -21.49
CA SER A 633 14.60 42.13 -21.65
C SER A 633 14.27 42.58 -23.09
N PRO A 634 12.96 42.78 -23.39
CA PRO A 634 12.50 44.16 -23.53
C PRO A 634 11.14 44.47 -22.87
N SER A 635 10.96 45.78 -22.63
CA SER A 635 9.80 46.62 -22.27
C SER A 635 8.38 46.06 -22.49
N THR A 636 7.35 46.41 -21.70
CA THR A 636 6.69 47.74 -21.73
C THR A 636 5.64 47.88 -20.59
N SER A 637 5.66 49.05 -19.93
CA SER A 637 4.56 49.85 -19.35
C SER A 637 3.41 49.28 -18.50
N THR A 638 3.26 49.98 -17.35
CA THR A 638 2.03 50.49 -16.67
C THR A 638 1.43 49.76 -15.44
N PRO A 639 0.95 50.54 -14.44
CA PRO A 639 0.83 50.09 -13.05
C PRO A 639 -0.62 49.93 -12.60
N LEU A 640 -0.92 48.89 -11.81
CA LEU A 640 -2.22 48.75 -11.13
C LEU A 640 -2.07 48.11 -9.75
N LYS A 641 -2.28 49.00 -8.75
CA LYS A 641 -3.08 48.86 -7.54
C LYS A 641 -3.13 47.54 -6.76
N ASN A 642 -2.90 47.73 -5.46
CA ASN A 642 -3.59 47.14 -4.32
C ASN A 642 -3.34 45.65 -4.01
N ARG A 643 -2.56 45.41 -2.94
CA ARG A 643 -2.83 44.31 -2.01
C ARG A 643 -2.61 44.78 -0.56
N PRO A 644 -3.51 44.40 0.38
CA PRO A 644 -3.52 44.92 1.74
C PRO A 644 -2.51 44.17 2.63
N LYS A 645 -2.06 44.89 3.66
CA LYS A 645 -1.22 44.40 4.75
C LYS A 645 -1.96 43.29 5.51
N VAL A 646 -1.41 42.08 5.52
CA VAL A 646 -1.80 41.04 6.48
C VAL A 646 -1.07 41.34 7.78
N LYS A 647 -1.83 41.72 8.81
CA LYS A 647 -1.36 41.78 10.19
C LYS A 647 -1.20 40.35 10.69
N PHE A 648 0.00 40.00 11.14
CA PHE A 648 0.19 38.87 12.04
C PHE A 648 -0.43 39.26 13.40
N SER A 649 -1.43 38.51 13.84
CA SER A 649 -1.85 38.47 15.23
C SER A 649 -1.85 37.01 15.66
N LEU A 650 -0.85 36.63 16.45
CA LEU A 650 -0.84 35.43 17.27
C LEU A 650 -2.03 35.49 18.25
N PRO A 651 -2.80 34.40 18.42
CA PRO A 651 -3.53 34.16 19.65
C PRO A 651 -2.72 33.19 20.52
N TRP A 652 -2.15 33.72 21.59
CA TRP A 652 -1.74 32.92 22.75
C TRP A 652 -2.97 32.28 23.39
N ARG A 653 -2.76 31.06 23.90
CA ARG A 653 -3.70 30.28 24.71
C ARG A 653 -3.46 30.55 26.18
#